data_AF-A0A1H2ZHJ0-F1
#
_entry.id   AF-A0A1H2ZHJ0-F1
#
_cell.length_a   1.000
_cell.length_b   1.000
_cell.length_c   1.000
_cell.angle_alpha   90.00
_cell.angle_beta   90.00
_cell.angle_gamma   90.00
#
_symmetry.space_group_name_H-M   'P 1'
#
loop_
_entity.id
_entity.type
_entity.pdbx_description
1 polymer ?
#
loop_
_entity_poly.entity_id
_entity_poly.type
_entity_poly.pdbx_seq_one_letter_code
_entity_poly.pdbx_strand_id
1 'polypeptide(L)'
;MHSPEFAFFVAGMHRSGTSFLGECCGALGLTLPQDRGGPASDNPRGHFEPLAVVALNDAILARAGALWQRIGTPALPPADAALFAQIDAAIASSFGDAHRIMVKDPRLSLTLPLWRAWAEARGTRAAVLIALRDPREAAHSLARRDGMDPDAAILSWLAHTLGALEASTGLPRALVVFPDWTAAPDATLDRIAGLIGTPVPAAARAMVGEAFQPDAVHGRGDTDAAEGAIATLAAEVFALLRKAAEAGTVPDAPALAPFRARFDTLSAAARGVEAIHGQRLVADAETLAARDARIAQLGQDVEARLADAADLQRHIAATEAQREAAVASLTERLAATERQREQIAAALTERLTATEAQRDELSAEMERQLAAAEAQRDGAVAAVTQRLAATEAQRDAAAASADSLRLSLAEAEQMRDAHQALLTATEAQRDEMTALADDRWAVIEDLQDRLAHASAHIAASDQLLNETRAFLELERRTILKPLYRRAYSVGGRALRRAMPGALVERLKRRLPVPGGIPRGLAFVPLPSEAAPAQAYAAVPPGAPGKPDIFILSIINWDFRTQRPQHLATEMAAAGHRVFFLEMETNPREGTVRAVAPGVHVVRLPNRGMRGLAAYTGVPSPDAARAWVGHFHAFADAVGSTPVAHVVVEHPYWWHLAKHLSPEYQITFDCMDDIGGFSNTEAHVLEAELDTIARADKMIVSSQYLFDKFGAARRVAMVRNGTDVSHFTRDPDEVPAPRWLEGRLGRGTIRVGYVGAIAEWFDTDLLERVARDNPDFDIHLCGAVTAEAPMRLDALANVTLHGEIPYADVPAFHRQMDVLIIPFQLLPIIKACDPVKFYEYSAVKRPTVSTPLPELARAGDLVFRASDAKGFAEQIRRAAPLARDPDFGARLRQYALDNDWRFRAADMLAEMGREPKLSVVVLHYGADTDMTLAALHAMLGTGEVYPNLEVVLVDNGSTPEVLAVLRDRAAADDRIRLVENGENLGFARGNNAGIRAATGEFVLLLNNDTFLAPGALLAMVRHLQRNPELGIVGPMTNNIGNEARIEIAYADMDQMARAARDLATGHRGQWTPIAVCAYFCAMFRRADLDRLGLLPEIYGRGMFEDDDHCATFHEAGLATGLAEDAFCHHHLSATFDALPSGEKQALFQRNKALYEARWGAWVPHRYREGRPASTLDRG
;
A
#
# COMPACT_ATOMS: atom_id res chain seq x y z
N MET A 1 -32.50 9.44 58.42
CA MET A 1 -32.99 8.36 57.53
C MET A 1 -33.91 7.46 58.34
N HIS A 2 -35.02 7.02 57.75
CA HIS A 2 -35.90 6.04 58.39
C HIS A 2 -35.22 4.66 58.31
N SER A 3 -34.96 4.03 59.46
CA SER A 3 -34.53 2.62 59.50
C SER A 3 -35.75 1.71 59.30
N PRO A 4 -35.61 0.56 58.62
CA PRO A 4 -36.74 -0.33 58.39
C PRO A 4 -37.28 -0.88 59.72
N GLU A 5 -38.58 -1.11 59.79
CA GLU A 5 -39.23 -1.72 60.95
C GLU A 5 -38.95 -3.22 61.05
N PHE A 6 -38.71 -3.87 59.91
CA PHE A 6 -38.43 -5.30 59.83
C PHE A 6 -37.39 -5.62 58.74
N ALA A 7 -36.41 -6.47 59.10
CA ALA A 7 -35.40 -6.99 58.17
C ALA A 7 -35.41 -8.53 58.17
N PHE A 8 -35.60 -9.12 57.00
CA PHE A 8 -35.54 -10.57 56.82
C PHE A 8 -34.22 -10.95 56.17
N PHE A 9 -33.41 -11.73 56.89
CA PHE A 9 -32.07 -12.13 56.46
C PHE A 9 -32.11 -13.55 55.88
N VAL A 10 -31.68 -13.69 54.63
CA VAL A 10 -31.51 -15.00 53.99
C VAL A 10 -30.01 -15.33 53.96
N ALA A 11 -29.60 -16.24 54.84
CA ALA A 11 -28.21 -16.68 54.98
C ALA A 11 -28.03 -18.07 54.37
N GLY A 12 -26.87 -18.31 53.76
CA GLY A 12 -26.49 -19.60 53.19
C GLY A 12 -25.26 -19.47 52.30
N MET A 13 -24.60 -20.58 52.01
CA MET A 13 -23.43 -20.57 51.11
C MET A 13 -23.84 -20.23 49.67
N HIS A 14 -22.91 -19.71 48.87
CA HIS A 14 -23.09 -19.54 47.43
C HIS A 14 -23.65 -20.83 46.79
N ARG A 15 -24.52 -20.67 45.78
CA ARG A 15 -25.14 -21.78 45.02
C ARG A 15 -26.08 -22.68 45.84
N SER A 16 -26.53 -22.24 47.02
CA SER A 16 -27.56 -22.95 47.80
C SER A 16 -28.99 -22.67 47.33
N GLY A 17 -29.23 -22.43 46.03
CA GLY A 17 -30.59 -22.24 45.48
C GLY A 17 -31.40 -21.06 46.03
N THR A 18 -30.74 -20.07 46.64
CA THR A 18 -31.39 -19.00 47.44
C THR A 18 -32.14 -17.93 46.61
N SER A 19 -32.03 -17.94 45.28
CA SER A 19 -32.80 -17.03 44.40
C SER A 19 -34.30 -17.30 44.45
N PHE A 20 -34.70 -18.59 44.49
CA PHE A 20 -36.11 -18.99 44.66
C PHE A 20 -36.69 -18.50 46.00
N LEU A 21 -35.88 -18.44 47.06
CA LEU A 21 -36.33 -17.89 48.34
C LEU A 21 -36.54 -16.38 48.29
N GLY A 22 -35.75 -15.67 47.50
CA GLY A 22 -35.94 -14.25 47.26
C GLY A 22 -37.32 -13.98 46.65
N GLU A 23 -37.73 -14.80 45.68
CA GLU A 23 -39.06 -14.75 45.07
C GLU A 23 -40.17 -15.07 46.08
N CYS A 24 -40.01 -16.13 46.90
CA CYS A 24 -40.95 -16.44 47.99
C CYS A 24 -41.10 -15.28 48.98
N CYS A 25 -40.01 -14.60 49.33
CA CYS A 25 -40.02 -13.45 50.22
C CYS A 25 -40.77 -12.25 49.59
N GLY A 26 -40.55 -11.99 48.30
CA GLY A 26 -41.27 -10.97 47.55
C GLY A 26 -42.77 -11.26 47.48
N ALA A 27 -43.15 -12.51 47.23
CA ALA A 27 -44.54 -12.96 47.20
C ALA A 27 -45.26 -12.81 48.55
N LEU A 28 -44.51 -12.85 49.67
CA LEU A 28 -45.01 -12.62 51.03
C LEU A 28 -45.00 -11.13 51.45
N GLY A 29 -44.72 -10.22 50.51
CA GLY A 29 -44.82 -8.77 50.72
C GLY A 29 -43.61 -8.13 51.36
N LEU A 30 -42.43 -8.76 51.31
CA LEU A 30 -41.16 -8.10 51.63
C LEU A 30 -40.63 -7.34 50.41
N THR A 31 -40.08 -6.16 50.62
CA THR A 31 -39.47 -5.37 49.54
C THR A 31 -38.18 -6.04 49.08
N LEU A 32 -38.09 -6.28 47.76
CA LEU A 32 -36.90 -6.77 47.08
C LEU A 32 -35.97 -5.61 46.70
N PRO A 33 -34.65 -5.83 46.58
CA PRO A 33 -33.71 -4.78 46.23
C PRO A 33 -33.95 -4.23 44.82
N GLN A 34 -33.85 -2.91 44.68
CA GLN A 34 -33.96 -2.21 43.39
C GLN A 34 -32.68 -2.38 42.55
N ASP A 35 -31.54 -2.53 43.21
CA ASP A 35 -30.20 -2.66 42.66
C ASP A 35 -29.75 -4.13 42.52
N ARG A 36 -30.64 -5.01 42.05
CA ARG A 36 -30.35 -6.45 41.92
C ARG A 36 -29.59 -6.77 40.61
N GLY A 37 -28.71 -7.76 40.64
CA GLY A 37 -27.91 -8.16 39.46
C GLY A 37 -28.78 -8.76 38.33
N GLY A 38 -28.59 -8.31 37.08
CA GLY A 38 -29.32 -8.80 35.91
C GLY A 38 -29.02 -10.26 35.53
N PRO A 39 -29.69 -10.80 34.49
CA PRO A 39 -29.45 -12.16 33.97
C PRO A 39 -27.97 -12.38 33.61
N ALA A 40 -27.40 -13.49 34.09
CA ALA A 40 -26.04 -13.91 33.77
C ALA A 40 -26.06 -15.32 33.15
N SER A 41 -24.98 -15.71 32.46
CA SER A 41 -24.85 -17.03 31.83
C SER A 41 -24.97 -18.19 32.82
N ASP A 42 -24.62 -17.98 34.08
CA ASP A 42 -24.73 -18.95 35.17
C ASP A 42 -25.99 -18.80 36.04
N ASN A 43 -26.79 -17.76 35.81
CA ASN A 43 -28.10 -17.51 36.43
C ASN A 43 -29.01 -16.67 35.49
N PRO A 44 -29.74 -17.33 34.57
CA PRO A 44 -30.55 -16.66 33.55
C PRO A 44 -31.69 -15.78 34.07
N ARG A 45 -32.04 -15.90 35.36
CA ARG A 45 -33.12 -15.13 36.00
C ARG A 45 -32.63 -13.93 36.81
N GLY A 46 -31.31 -13.73 36.89
CA GLY A 46 -30.70 -12.65 37.65
C GLY A 46 -30.53 -12.96 39.14
N HIS A 47 -29.66 -12.19 39.77
CA HIS A 47 -29.26 -12.31 41.17
C HIS A 47 -30.16 -11.45 42.05
N PHE A 48 -30.57 -11.95 43.21
CA PHE A 48 -31.46 -11.25 44.16
C PHE A 48 -30.67 -10.56 45.29
N GLU A 49 -29.34 -10.57 45.19
CA GLU A 49 -28.43 -9.86 46.07
C GLU A 49 -28.52 -8.34 45.85
N PRO A 50 -28.71 -7.53 46.91
CA PRO A 50 -28.58 -6.07 46.81
C PRO A 50 -27.12 -5.70 46.58
N LEU A 51 -26.80 -5.07 45.45
CA LEU A 51 -25.41 -4.79 45.06
C LEU A 51 -24.68 -3.88 46.06
N ALA A 52 -25.36 -2.88 46.63
CA ALA A 52 -24.77 -2.04 47.68
C ALA A 52 -24.43 -2.83 48.96
N VAL A 53 -25.25 -3.82 49.30
CA VAL A 53 -25.02 -4.71 50.44
C VAL A 53 -23.86 -5.68 50.18
N VAL A 54 -23.76 -6.21 48.96
CA VAL A 54 -22.63 -7.06 48.54
C VAL A 54 -21.32 -6.29 48.66
N ALA A 55 -21.26 -5.07 48.11
CA ALA A 55 -20.08 -4.23 48.18
C ALA A 55 -19.68 -3.91 49.63
N LEU A 56 -20.65 -3.63 50.50
CA LEU A 56 -20.40 -3.40 51.92
C LEU A 56 -19.88 -4.65 52.63
N ASN A 57 -20.48 -5.82 52.41
CA ASN A 57 -20.02 -7.06 53.03
C ASN A 57 -18.62 -7.46 52.54
N ASP A 58 -18.29 -7.26 51.27
CA ASP A 58 -16.94 -7.46 50.75
C ASP A 58 -15.94 -6.49 51.41
N ALA A 59 -16.31 -5.22 51.59
CA ALA A 59 -15.46 -4.24 52.30
C ALA A 59 -15.24 -4.61 53.78
N ILE A 60 -16.28 -5.10 54.47
CA ILE A 60 -16.20 -5.57 55.87
C ILE A 60 -15.25 -6.77 55.97
N LEU A 61 -15.38 -7.75 55.08
CA LEU A 61 -14.51 -8.92 55.05
C LEU A 61 -13.07 -8.54 54.70
N ALA A 62 -12.86 -7.67 53.71
CA ALA A 62 -11.54 -7.18 53.33
C ALA A 62 -10.82 -6.47 54.49
N ARG A 63 -11.53 -5.64 55.26
CA ARG A 63 -10.99 -5.01 56.48
C ARG A 63 -10.65 -6.01 57.58
N ALA A 64 -11.34 -7.15 57.61
CA ALA A 64 -11.04 -8.29 58.47
C ALA A 64 -9.92 -9.20 57.90
N GLY A 65 -9.27 -8.80 56.80
CA GLY A 65 -8.26 -9.62 56.10
C GLY A 65 -8.83 -10.90 55.50
N ALA A 66 -10.12 -10.88 55.15
CA ALA A 66 -10.89 -12.03 54.68
C ALA A 66 -11.51 -11.75 53.30
N LEU A 67 -11.70 -12.81 52.53
CA LEU A 67 -12.55 -12.83 51.34
C LEU A 67 -13.72 -13.77 51.62
N TRP A 68 -14.75 -13.76 50.78
CA TRP A 68 -15.86 -14.71 50.91
C TRP A 68 -15.39 -16.17 50.76
N GLN A 69 -14.31 -16.42 50.02
CA GLN A 69 -13.72 -17.75 49.79
C GLN A 69 -12.92 -18.31 50.99
N ARG A 70 -12.88 -17.58 52.12
CA ARG A 70 -12.10 -17.94 53.30
C ARG A 70 -12.57 -19.27 53.90
N ILE A 71 -11.63 -20.03 54.47
CA ILE A 71 -11.85 -21.37 55.04
C ILE A 71 -11.90 -21.40 56.59
N GLY A 72 -11.89 -20.22 57.23
CA GLY A 72 -11.99 -20.05 58.69
C GLY A 72 -12.81 -18.82 59.10
N THR A 73 -13.17 -18.73 60.39
CA THR A 73 -13.98 -17.63 60.93
C THR A 73 -13.27 -16.26 60.81
N PRO A 74 -13.91 -15.23 60.21
CA PRO A 74 -13.30 -13.91 60.07
C PRO A 74 -13.28 -13.14 61.40
N ALA A 75 -12.24 -12.34 61.61
CA ALA A 75 -12.15 -11.40 62.71
C ALA A 75 -12.86 -10.09 62.35
N LEU A 76 -14.18 -10.06 62.55
CA LEU A 76 -15.02 -8.94 62.14
C LEU A 76 -14.63 -7.63 62.86
N PRO A 77 -14.75 -6.46 62.20
CA PRO A 77 -14.54 -5.16 62.83
C PRO A 77 -15.54 -4.90 63.96
N PRO A 78 -15.25 -3.94 64.87
CA PRO A 78 -16.20 -3.57 65.92
C PRO A 78 -17.51 -3.04 65.32
N ALA A 79 -18.64 -3.40 65.94
CA ALA A 79 -19.96 -2.88 65.59
C ALA A 79 -20.13 -1.47 66.17
N ASP A 80 -19.66 -0.46 65.43
CA ASP A 80 -19.68 0.94 65.83
C ASP A 80 -20.66 1.80 65.00
N ALA A 81 -20.82 3.06 65.42
CA ALA A 81 -21.74 4.00 64.76
C ALA A 81 -21.35 4.29 63.30
N ALA A 82 -20.07 4.19 62.94
CA ALA A 82 -19.60 4.42 61.58
C ALA A 82 -19.99 3.25 60.67
N LEU A 83 -19.84 2.01 61.14
CA LEU A 83 -20.30 0.83 60.43
C LEU A 83 -21.83 0.83 60.28
N PHE A 84 -22.57 1.20 61.32
CA PHE A 84 -24.03 1.29 61.24
C PHE A 84 -24.49 2.33 60.22
N ALA A 85 -23.81 3.48 60.11
CA ALA A 85 -24.10 4.47 59.08
C ALA A 85 -23.85 3.94 57.65
N GLN A 86 -22.84 3.09 57.47
CA GLN A 86 -22.57 2.42 56.19
C GLN A 86 -23.66 1.40 55.85
N ILE A 87 -24.13 0.62 56.84
CA ILE A 87 -25.26 -0.29 56.68
C ILE A 87 -26.54 0.48 56.33
N ASP A 88 -26.82 1.60 57.02
CA ASP A 88 -27.98 2.44 56.72
C ASP A 88 -27.92 3.00 55.29
N ALA A 89 -26.75 3.43 54.83
CA ALA A 89 -26.55 3.93 53.47
C ALA A 89 -26.75 2.83 52.42
N ALA A 90 -26.20 1.63 52.65
CA ALA A 90 -26.38 0.49 51.75
C ALA A 90 -27.86 0.09 51.66
N ILE A 91 -28.58 0.07 52.78
CA ILE A 91 -30.02 -0.22 52.81
C ILE A 91 -30.81 0.87 52.08
N ALA A 92 -30.53 2.15 52.34
CA ALA A 92 -31.22 3.25 51.67
C ALA A 92 -31.01 3.20 50.15
N SER A 93 -29.80 2.86 49.70
CA SER A 93 -29.48 2.69 48.28
C SER A 93 -30.26 1.54 47.64
N SER A 94 -30.33 0.38 48.30
CA SER A 94 -30.94 -0.81 47.72
C SER A 94 -32.47 -0.86 47.86
N PHE A 95 -33.04 -0.23 48.90
CA PHE A 95 -34.44 -0.39 49.29
C PHE A 95 -35.22 0.92 49.45
N GLY A 96 -34.58 2.09 49.40
CA GLY A 96 -35.22 3.38 49.63
C GLY A 96 -35.85 3.46 51.03
N ASP A 97 -37.07 4.03 51.11
CA ASP A 97 -37.82 4.21 52.36
C ASP A 97 -38.68 2.98 52.76
N ALA A 98 -38.28 1.78 52.33
CA ALA A 98 -39.07 0.56 52.59
C ALA A 98 -39.08 0.17 54.08
N HIS A 99 -40.28 -0.10 54.62
CA HIS A 99 -40.46 -0.46 56.03
C HIS A 99 -40.17 -1.95 56.34
N ARG A 100 -40.29 -2.85 55.36
CA ARG A 100 -40.05 -4.30 55.53
C ARG A 100 -39.18 -4.80 54.38
N ILE A 101 -37.93 -5.13 54.66
CA ILE A 101 -36.93 -5.46 53.64
C ILE A 101 -36.49 -6.93 53.72
N MET A 102 -36.04 -7.47 52.59
CA MET A 102 -35.37 -8.76 52.51
C MET A 102 -33.92 -8.55 52.05
N VAL A 103 -32.97 -8.98 52.87
CA VAL A 103 -31.54 -8.90 52.58
C VAL A 103 -30.99 -10.30 52.40
N LYS A 104 -30.50 -10.57 51.19
CA LYS A 104 -29.89 -11.83 50.81
C LYS A 104 -28.50 -11.57 50.25
N ASP A 105 -27.50 -12.19 50.87
CA ASP A 105 -26.12 -12.23 50.38
C ASP A 105 -25.46 -13.46 51.01
N PRO A 106 -24.82 -14.35 50.25
CA PRO A 106 -24.09 -15.47 50.84
C PRO A 106 -23.09 -15.05 51.92
N ARG A 107 -22.42 -13.90 51.76
CA ARG A 107 -21.46 -13.33 52.73
C ARG A 107 -22.11 -12.91 54.03
N LEU A 108 -23.42 -12.66 54.03
CA LEU A 108 -24.19 -12.38 55.23
C LEU A 108 -24.00 -13.48 56.27
N SER A 109 -23.85 -14.73 55.85
CA SER A 109 -23.56 -15.87 56.74
C SER A 109 -22.32 -15.65 57.62
N LEU A 110 -21.35 -14.87 57.13
CA LEU A 110 -20.12 -14.51 57.83
C LEU A 110 -20.22 -13.18 58.58
N THR A 111 -20.96 -12.21 58.04
CA THR A 111 -21.09 -10.85 58.61
C THR A 111 -22.33 -10.67 59.49
N LEU A 112 -23.19 -11.68 59.63
CA LEU A 112 -24.46 -11.64 60.37
C LEU A 112 -24.35 -11.07 61.79
N PRO A 113 -23.27 -11.30 62.57
CA PRO A 113 -23.12 -10.66 63.89
C PRO A 113 -23.23 -9.12 63.83
N LEU A 114 -22.70 -8.49 62.78
CA LEU A 114 -22.74 -7.03 62.60
C LEU A 114 -24.12 -6.56 62.18
N TRP A 115 -24.78 -7.29 61.29
CA TRP A 115 -26.15 -7.01 60.85
C TRP A 115 -27.16 -7.18 61.97
N ARG A 116 -26.95 -8.15 62.86
CA ARG A 116 -27.73 -8.29 64.09
C ARG A 116 -27.51 -7.10 65.03
N ALA A 117 -26.25 -6.74 65.30
CA ALA A 117 -25.93 -5.61 66.16
C ALA A 117 -26.51 -4.29 65.62
N TRP A 118 -26.50 -4.13 64.29
CA TRP A 118 -27.17 -3.02 63.62
C TRP A 118 -28.69 -3.04 63.82
N ALA A 119 -29.35 -4.19 63.61
CA ALA A 119 -30.79 -4.31 63.77
C ALA A 119 -31.23 -4.00 65.22
N GLU A 120 -30.46 -4.49 66.20
CA GLU A 120 -30.66 -4.18 67.62
C GLU A 120 -30.47 -2.68 67.90
N ALA A 121 -29.41 -2.05 67.35
CA ALA A 121 -29.12 -0.63 67.53
C ALA A 121 -30.15 0.31 66.86
N ARG A 122 -30.81 -0.15 65.79
CA ARG A 122 -31.85 0.60 65.06
C ARG A 122 -33.28 0.27 65.49
N GLY A 123 -33.45 -0.68 66.41
CA GLY A 123 -34.78 -1.15 66.83
C GLY A 123 -35.54 -1.91 65.73
N THR A 124 -34.83 -2.38 64.71
CA THR A 124 -35.38 -3.15 63.59
C THR A 124 -35.61 -4.59 64.03
N ARG A 125 -36.84 -5.10 63.89
CA ARG A 125 -37.11 -6.52 64.15
C ARG A 125 -36.46 -7.37 63.07
N ALA A 126 -35.71 -8.40 63.46
CA ALA A 126 -35.00 -9.26 62.50
C ALA A 126 -35.45 -10.72 62.60
N ALA A 127 -35.48 -11.41 61.46
CA ALA A 127 -35.63 -12.86 61.37
C ALA A 127 -34.65 -13.44 60.36
N VAL A 128 -34.23 -14.70 60.54
CA VAL A 128 -33.18 -15.33 59.72
C VAL A 128 -33.65 -16.65 59.12
N LEU A 129 -33.58 -16.78 57.80
CA LEU A 129 -33.76 -18.04 57.10
C LEU A 129 -32.39 -18.58 56.70
N ILE A 130 -32.08 -19.81 57.12
CA ILE A 130 -30.80 -20.46 56.83
C ILE A 130 -31.01 -21.54 55.76
N ALA A 131 -30.44 -21.28 54.58
CA ALA A 131 -30.43 -22.17 53.44
C ALA A 131 -29.30 -23.19 53.53
N LEU A 132 -29.66 -24.47 53.49
CA LEU A 132 -28.73 -25.59 53.55
C LEU A 132 -28.67 -26.31 52.22
N ARG A 133 -27.46 -26.62 51.75
CA ARG A 133 -27.21 -27.51 50.62
C ARG A 133 -26.22 -28.57 51.05
N ASP A 134 -26.31 -29.77 50.46
CA ASP A 134 -25.32 -30.83 50.70
C ASP A 134 -23.90 -30.26 50.46
N PRO A 135 -22.99 -30.38 51.44
CA PRO A 135 -21.65 -29.81 51.36
C PRO A 135 -20.86 -30.32 50.14
N ARG A 136 -21.10 -31.56 49.68
CA ARG A 136 -20.41 -32.15 48.53
C ARG A 136 -20.85 -31.50 47.23
N GLU A 137 -22.16 -31.27 47.08
CA GLU A 137 -22.70 -30.57 45.93
C GLU A 137 -22.26 -29.10 45.90
N ALA A 138 -22.25 -28.44 47.06
CA ALA A 138 -21.77 -27.08 47.19
C ALA A 138 -20.28 -26.97 46.80
N ALA A 139 -19.44 -27.88 47.31
CA ALA A 139 -18.02 -27.94 46.97
C ALA A 139 -17.77 -28.20 45.48
N HIS A 140 -18.47 -29.17 44.90
CA HIS A 140 -18.36 -29.47 43.47
C HIS A 140 -18.83 -28.31 42.58
N SER A 141 -19.89 -27.58 42.98
CA SER A 141 -20.34 -26.39 42.26
C SER A 141 -19.34 -25.23 42.34
N LEU A 142 -18.65 -25.07 43.47
CA LEU A 142 -17.64 -24.03 43.66
C LEU A 142 -16.33 -24.39 42.94
N ALA A 143 -15.94 -25.67 42.92
CA ALA A 143 -14.80 -26.13 42.15
C ALA A 143 -14.97 -25.88 40.64
N ARG A 144 -16.15 -26.17 40.08
CA ARG A 144 -16.43 -25.91 38.65
C ARG A 144 -16.48 -24.43 38.27
N ARG A 145 -17.01 -23.57 39.15
CA ARG A 145 -17.20 -22.14 38.86
C ARG A 145 -15.95 -21.32 39.18
N ASP A 146 -15.36 -21.55 40.34
CA ASP A 146 -14.33 -20.68 40.94
C ASP A 146 -12.97 -21.39 41.04
N GLY A 147 -12.85 -22.66 40.61
CA GLY A 147 -11.61 -23.42 40.69
C GLY A 147 -11.17 -23.77 42.12
N MET A 148 -12.07 -23.70 43.10
CA MET A 148 -11.73 -23.97 44.50
C MET A 148 -11.36 -25.44 44.74
N ASP A 149 -10.32 -25.65 45.55
CA ASP A 149 -9.97 -26.97 46.07
C ASP A 149 -11.16 -27.57 46.86
N PRO A 150 -11.49 -28.87 46.70
CA PRO A 150 -12.64 -29.48 47.36
C PRO A 150 -12.64 -29.36 48.88
N ASP A 151 -11.50 -29.54 49.55
CA ASP A 151 -11.40 -29.43 51.01
C ASP A 151 -11.52 -27.96 51.45
N ALA A 152 -10.95 -27.03 50.69
CA ALA A 152 -11.13 -25.60 50.91
C ALA A 152 -12.61 -25.18 50.74
N ALA A 153 -13.29 -25.69 49.72
CA ALA A 153 -14.70 -25.40 49.48
C ALA A 153 -15.61 -25.97 50.59
N ILE A 154 -15.32 -27.18 51.10
CA ILE A 154 -16.04 -27.78 52.24
C ILE A 154 -15.79 -26.99 53.54
N LEU A 155 -14.55 -26.57 53.81
CA LEU A 155 -14.23 -25.72 54.97
C LEU A 155 -14.91 -24.36 54.87
N SER A 156 -14.97 -23.76 53.69
CA SER A 156 -15.71 -22.52 53.47
C SER A 156 -17.21 -22.71 53.70
N TRP A 157 -17.80 -23.81 53.22
CA TRP A 157 -19.20 -24.18 53.51
C TRP A 157 -19.46 -24.32 55.02
N LEU A 158 -18.54 -24.97 55.75
CA LEU A 158 -18.62 -25.11 57.21
C LEU A 158 -18.56 -23.74 57.91
N ALA A 159 -17.67 -22.85 57.47
CA ALA A 159 -17.54 -21.49 58.00
C ALA A 159 -18.83 -20.69 57.88
N HIS A 160 -19.45 -20.72 56.69
CA HIS A 160 -20.72 -20.02 56.42
C HIS A 160 -21.88 -20.63 57.22
N THR A 161 -21.97 -21.97 57.25
CA THR A 161 -23.09 -22.67 57.89
C THR A 161 -23.04 -22.52 59.41
N LEU A 162 -21.90 -22.79 60.04
CA LEU A 162 -21.73 -22.65 61.49
C LEU A 162 -21.83 -21.17 61.91
N GLY A 163 -21.26 -20.26 61.13
CA GLY A 163 -21.35 -18.81 61.37
C GLY A 163 -22.80 -18.30 61.39
N ALA A 164 -23.62 -18.68 60.40
CA ALA A 164 -25.03 -18.29 60.34
C ALA A 164 -25.85 -18.88 61.50
N LEU A 165 -25.59 -20.13 61.87
CA LEU A 165 -26.29 -20.80 62.98
C LEU A 165 -25.97 -20.16 64.33
N GLU A 166 -24.70 -19.83 64.58
CA GLU A 166 -24.31 -19.19 65.83
C GLU A 166 -24.84 -17.77 65.91
N ALA A 167 -24.63 -16.96 64.86
CA ALA A 167 -24.98 -15.54 64.85
C ALA A 167 -26.50 -15.29 64.90
N SER A 168 -27.31 -16.22 64.38
CA SER A 168 -28.78 -16.15 64.43
C SER A 168 -29.38 -16.53 65.79
N THR A 169 -28.58 -17.00 66.75
CA THR A 169 -29.09 -17.46 68.06
C THR A 169 -29.82 -16.35 68.81
N GLY A 170 -31.08 -16.61 69.19
CA GLY A 170 -31.94 -15.61 69.85
C GLY A 170 -32.80 -14.78 68.91
N LEU A 171 -32.64 -14.93 67.59
CA LEU A 171 -33.57 -14.40 66.58
C LEU A 171 -34.59 -15.46 66.16
N PRO A 172 -35.81 -15.08 65.73
CA PRO A 172 -36.68 -15.96 64.97
C PRO A 172 -35.94 -16.52 63.76
N ARG A 173 -35.81 -17.85 63.69
CA ARG A 173 -35.01 -18.52 62.66
C ARG A 173 -35.56 -19.87 62.23
N ALA A 174 -35.32 -20.26 60.98
CA ALA A 174 -35.66 -21.58 60.46
C ALA A 174 -34.61 -22.11 59.49
N LEU A 175 -34.53 -23.44 59.39
CA LEU A 175 -33.71 -24.15 58.41
C LEU A 175 -34.57 -24.64 57.24
N VAL A 176 -33.97 -24.59 56.07
CA VAL A 176 -34.56 -25.11 54.83
C VAL A 176 -33.48 -25.74 53.97
N VAL A 177 -33.78 -26.90 53.39
CA VAL A 177 -32.78 -27.77 52.73
C VAL A 177 -33.03 -27.81 51.22
N PHE A 178 -31.99 -27.57 50.43
CA PHE A 178 -31.95 -27.75 48.99
C PHE A 178 -31.61 -29.22 48.65
N PRO A 179 -32.32 -29.86 47.70
CA PRO A 179 -33.45 -29.36 46.90
C PRO A 179 -34.84 -29.61 47.53
N ASP A 180 -34.94 -30.13 48.75
CA ASP A 180 -36.22 -30.54 49.36
C ASP A 180 -37.28 -29.41 49.38
N TRP A 181 -36.87 -28.17 49.65
CA TRP A 181 -37.72 -26.97 49.62
C TRP A 181 -38.23 -26.53 48.24
N THR A 182 -37.62 -27.04 47.15
CA THR A 182 -38.05 -26.83 45.76
C THR A 182 -39.03 -27.91 45.36
N ALA A 183 -38.95 -29.10 45.96
CA ALA A 183 -39.91 -30.18 45.77
C ALA A 183 -41.23 -29.98 46.54
N ALA A 184 -41.23 -29.17 47.60
CA ALA A 184 -42.41 -28.83 48.41
C ALA A 184 -42.51 -27.30 48.65
N PRO A 185 -42.77 -26.50 47.61
CA PRO A 185 -42.72 -25.04 47.67
C PRO A 185 -43.73 -24.43 48.67
N ASP A 186 -44.91 -25.05 48.83
CA ASP A 186 -45.92 -24.61 49.78
C ASP A 186 -45.46 -24.70 51.25
N ALA A 187 -44.79 -25.80 51.61
CA ALA A 187 -44.27 -25.99 52.96
C ALA A 187 -43.12 -25.01 53.27
N THR A 188 -42.32 -24.66 52.26
CA THR A 188 -41.28 -23.63 52.36
C THR A 188 -41.89 -22.25 52.56
N LEU A 189 -42.94 -21.94 51.80
CA LEU A 189 -43.65 -20.66 51.90
C LEU A 189 -44.31 -20.48 53.27
N ASP A 190 -44.91 -21.54 53.82
CA ASP A 190 -45.50 -21.56 55.17
C ASP A 190 -44.46 -21.30 56.26
N ARG A 191 -43.25 -21.87 56.14
CA ARG A 191 -42.14 -21.62 57.08
C ARG A 191 -41.67 -20.16 57.04
N ILE A 192 -41.51 -19.60 55.85
CA ILE A 192 -41.09 -18.20 55.67
C ILE A 192 -42.17 -17.26 56.22
N ALA A 193 -43.45 -17.53 55.90
CA ALA A 193 -44.60 -16.79 56.40
C ALA A 193 -44.70 -16.79 57.94
N GLY A 194 -44.41 -17.93 58.58
CA GLY A 194 -44.34 -18.05 60.03
C GLY A 194 -43.26 -17.18 60.67
N LEU A 195 -42.09 -17.05 60.04
CA LEU A 195 -41.01 -16.16 60.52
C LEU A 195 -41.31 -14.68 60.29
N ILE A 196 -41.96 -14.36 59.18
CA ILE A 196 -42.36 -12.99 58.82
C ILE A 196 -43.55 -12.51 59.67
N GLY A 197 -44.38 -13.46 60.16
CA GLY A 197 -45.60 -13.18 60.90
C GLY A 197 -46.75 -12.72 59.99
N THR A 198 -46.85 -13.26 58.78
CA THR A 198 -47.88 -12.87 57.80
C THR A 198 -48.53 -14.13 57.21
N PRO A 199 -49.87 -14.23 57.12
CA PRO A 199 -50.53 -15.40 56.52
C PRO A 199 -50.22 -15.46 55.03
N VAL A 200 -50.04 -16.67 54.48
CA VAL A 200 -49.73 -16.88 53.05
C VAL A 200 -50.95 -16.49 52.19
N PRO A 201 -50.86 -15.44 51.34
CA PRO A 201 -51.95 -15.10 50.43
C PRO A 201 -52.15 -16.16 49.34
N ALA A 202 -53.38 -16.39 48.90
CA ALA A 202 -53.67 -17.34 47.81
C ALA A 202 -52.91 -16.99 46.51
N ALA A 203 -52.75 -15.70 46.22
CA ALA A 203 -51.96 -15.21 45.08
C ALA A 203 -50.46 -15.53 45.20
N ALA A 204 -49.91 -15.54 46.42
CA ALA A 204 -48.50 -15.88 46.65
C ALA A 204 -48.23 -17.37 46.35
N ARG A 205 -49.17 -18.27 46.71
CA ARG A 205 -49.07 -19.70 46.36
C ARG A 205 -49.08 -19.92 44.85
N ALA A 206 -49.95 -19.22 44.13
CA ALA A 206 -50.02 -19.29 42.66
C ALA A 206 -48.74 -18.77 41.99
N MET A 207 -48.23 -17.60 42.41
CA MET A 207 -47.00 -17.01 41.87
C MET A 207 -45.77 -17.91 42.07
N VAL A 208 -45.61 -18.49 43.25
CA VAL A 208 -44.48 -19.39 43.55
C VAL A 208 -44.60 -20.71 42.79
N GLY A 209 -45.83 -21.21 42.59
CA GLY A 209 -46.11 -22.39 41.78
C GLY A 209 -45.75 -22.23 40.29
N GLU A 210 -46.04 -21.07 39.69
CA GLU A 210 -45.69 -20.76 38.29
C GLU A 210 -44.20 -20.45 38.11
N ALA A 211 -43.55 -19.84 39.11
CA ALA A 211 -42.12 -19.54 39.06
C ALA A 211 -41.22 -20.79 39.15
N PHE A 212 -41.73 -21.89 39.70
CA PHE A 212 -40.96 -23.11 39.90
C PHE A 212 -40.74 -23.90 38.59
N GLN A 213 -39.47 -24.04 38.17
CA GLN A 213 -39.07 -24.92 37.05
C GLN A 213 -38.32 -26.15 37.60
N PRO A 214 -38.91 -27.36 37.54
CA PRO A 214 -38.29 -28.58 38.03
C PRO A 214 -36.93 -28.88 37.37
N ASP A 215 -36.79 -28.52 36.08
CA ASP A 215 -35.62 -28.84 35.25
C ASP A 215 -34.39 -27.95 35.54
N ALA A 216 -34.56 -26.84 36.27
CA ALA A 216 -33.47 -25.94 36.67
C ALA A 216 -32.72 -26.43 37.93
N VAL A 217 -33.18 -27.53 38.56
CA VAL A 217 -32.57 -28.12 39.77
C VAL A 217 -31.49 -29.13 39.37
N HIS A 218 -30.26 -28.66 39.16
CA HIS A 218 -29.10 -29.54 38.98
C HIS A 218 -28.52 -29.98 40.33
N GLY A 219 -28.80 -31.22 40.75
CA GLY A 219 -28.34 -31.77 42.04
C GLY A 219 -28.82 -33.19 42.35
N ARG A 220 -28.71 -34.12 41.41
CA ARG A 220 -28.89 -35.57 41.67
C ARG A 220 -27.77 -36.40 41.03
N GLY A 221 -26.53 -35.92 41.15
CA GLY A 221 -25.35 -36.70 40.77
C GLY A 221 -24.75 -37.35 42.01
N ASP A 222 -24.49 -38.67 41.93
CA ASP A 222 -23.63 -39.38 42.88
C ASP A 222 -22.29 -38.65 42.96
N THR A 223 -22.10 -37.83 43.98
CA THR A 223 -20.77 -37.30 44.32
C THR A 223 -20.12 -38.34 45.21
N ASP A 224 -19.09 -39.01 44.69
CA ASP A 224 -18.26 -39.97 45.43
C ASP A 224 -17.96 -39.45 46.84
N ALA A 225 -17.97 -40.35 47.83
CA ALA A 225 -17.72 -39.99 49.22
C ALA A 225 -16.34 -39.34 49.33
N ALA A 226 -16.31 -38.04 49.62
CA ALA A 226 -15.06 -37.37 49.97
C ALA A 226 -14.49 -38.04 51.24
N GLU A 227 -13.34 -38.70 51.12
CA GLU A 227 -12.66 -39.36 52.22
C GLU A 227 -11.77 -38.35 52.95
N GLY A 228 -11.93 -38.20 54.27
CA GLY A 228 -11.09 -37.32 55.07
C GLY A 228 -11.78 -36.74 56.30
N ALA A 229 -11.00 -36.11 57.18
CA ALA A 229 -11.50 -35.51 58.43
C ALA A 229 -12.42 -34.30 58.18
N ILE A 230 -12.16 -33.53 57.11
CA ILE A 230 -12.94 -32.35 56.70
C ILE A 230 -14.31 -32.77 56.14
N ALA A 231 -14.33 -33.70 55.20
CA ALA A 231 -15.55 -34.24 54.61
C ALA A 231 -16.44 -34.96 55.65
N THR A 232 -15.83 -35.75 56.55
CA THR A 232 -16.55 -36.40 57.67
C THR A 232 -17.24 -35.36 58.56
N LEU A 233 -16.54 -34.28 58.93
CA LEU A 233 -17.13 -33.21 59.74
C LEU A 233 -18.31 -32.55 59.04
N ALA A 234 -18.19 -32.23 57.74
CA ALA A 234 -19.26 -31.61 56.98
C ALA A 234 -20.49 -32.53 56.83
N ALA A 235 -20.28 -33.83 56.61
CA ALA A 235 -21.36 -34.81 56.51
C ALA A 235 -22.15 -34.94 57.83
N GLU A 236 -21.46 -34.98 58.98
CA GLU A 236 -22.10 -35.06 60.29
C GLU A 236 -22.88 -33.77 60.63
N VAL A 237 -22.32 -32.60 60.31
CA VAL A 237 -23.00 -31.30 60.47
C VAL A 237 -24.24 -31.25 59.59
N PHE A 238 -24.14 -31.65 58.31
CA PHE A 238 -25.28 -31.67 57.40
C PHE A 238 -26.37 -32.63 57.86
N ALA A 239 -26.02 -33.83 58.33
CA ALA A 239 -26.98 -34.81 58.85
C ALA A 239 -27.73 -34.30 60.09
N LEU A 240 -27.03 -33.65 61.02
CA LEU A 240 -27.65 -32.99 62.17
C LEU A 240 -28.66 -31.92 61.74
N LEU A 241 -28.25 -31.05 60.82
CA LEU A 241 -29.05 -29.92 60.37
C LEU A 241 -30.25 -30.35 59.54
N ARG A 242 -30.11 -31.40 58.72
CA ARG A 242 -31.22 -31.99 57.98
C ARG A 242 -32.29 -32.54 58.92
N LYS A 243 -31.88 -33.32 59.93
CA LYS A 243 -32.80 -33.85 60.95
C LYS A 243 -33.51 -32.72 61.72
N ALA A 244 -32.79 -31.65 62.04
CA ALA A 244 -33.38 -30.49 62.70
C ALA A 244 -34.40 -29.76 61.81
N ALA A 245 -34.08 -29.59 60.52
CA ALA A 245 -34.98 -28.99 59.54
C ALA A 245 -36.27 -29.80 59.33
N GLU A 246 -36.19 -31.13 59.30
CA GLU A 246 -37.34 -32.03 59.25
C GLU A 246 -38.24 -31.88 60.49
N ALA A 247 -37.63 -31.75 61.67
CA ALA A 247 -38.33 -31.50 62.93
C ALA A 247 -38.83 -30.05 63.10
N GLY A 248 -38.55 -29.15 62.16
CA GLY A 248 -38.92 -27.73 62.26
C GLY A 248 -38.16 -26.97 63.35
N THR A 249 -36.96 -27.43 63.71
CA THR A 249 -36.12 -26.86 64.78
C THR A 249 -34.76 -26.39 64.22
N VAL A 250 -34.02 -25.60 65.01
CA VAL A 250 -32.65 -25.16 64.68
C VAL A 250 -31.74 -25.46 65.87
N PRO A 251 -30.63 -26.21 65.71
CA PRO A 251 -29.76 -26.56 66.82
C PRO A 251 -29.23 -25.34 67.58
N ASP A 252 -29.11 -25.47 68.90
CA ASP A 252 -28.57 -24.44 69.78
C ASP A 252 -27.04 -24.54 69.90
N ALA A 253 -26.43 -23.55 70.57
CA ALA A 253 -24.97 -23.49 70.72
C ALA A 253 -24.36 -24.75 71.39
N PRO A 254 -24.96 -25.33 72.45
CA PRO A 254 -24.49 -26.60 73.01
C PRO A 254 -24.45 -27.76 72.01
N ALA A 255 -25.47 -27.89 71.15
CA ALA A 255 -25.51 -28.94 70.13
C ALA A 255 -24.45 -28.75 69.02
N LEU A 256 -24.03 -27.51 68.76
CA LEU A 256 -23.04 -27.17 67.73
C LEU A 256 -21.59 -27.15 68.24
N ALA A 257 -21.37 -27.01 69.55
CA ALA A 257 -20.05 -26.86 70.16
C ALA A 257 -19.02 -27.96 69.78
N PRO A 258 -19.38 -29.26 69.72
CA PRO A 258 -18.44 -30.30 69.31
C PRO A 258 -17.97 -30.16 67.85
N PHE A 259 -18.87 -29.75 66.95
CA PHE A 259 -18.56 -29.53 65.55
C PHE A 259 -17.72 -28.28 65.36
N ARG A 260 -17.99 -27.22 66.14
CA ARG A 260 -17.22 -25.98 66.11
C ARG A 260 -15.77 -26.19 66.53
N ALA A 261 -15.52 -26.93 67.62
CA ALA A 261 -14.16 -27.22 68.07
C ALA A 261 -13.34 -28.01 67.02
N ARG A 262 -13.99 -28.95 66.32
CA ARG A 262 -13.37 -29.70 65.22
C ARG A 262 -13.13 -28.83 63.99
N PHE A 263 -14.06 -27.95 63.64
CA PHE A 263 -13.89 -26.99 62.55
C PHE A 263 -12.73 -26.02 62.82
N ASP A 264 -12.63 -25.45 64.03
CA ASP A 264 -11.54 -24.53 64.38
C ASP A 264 -10.17 -25.22 64.29
N THR A 265 -10.09 -26.50 64.67
CA THR A 265 -8.86 -27.30 64.56
C THR A 265 -8.48 -27.59 63.11
N LEU A 266 -9.43 -28.07 62.29
CA LEU A 266 -9.18 -28.43 60.89
C LEU A 266 -8.92 -27.20 60.03
N SER A 267 -9.69 -26.12 60.22
CA SER A 267 -9.49 -24.86 59.50
C SER A 267 -8.14 -24.23 59.85
N ALA A 268 -7.68 -24.30 61.11
CA ALA A 268 -6.36 -23.80 61.52
C ALA A 268 -5.21 -24.56 60.85
N ALA A 269 -5.32 -25.88 60.72
CA ALA A 269 -4.33 -26.71 60.02
C ALA A 269 -4.25 -26.41 58.51
N ALA A 270 -5.37 -25.98 57.91
CA ALA A 270 -5.45 -25.66 56.48
C ALA A 270 -5.00 -24.21 56.11
N ARG A 271 -4.67 -23.35 57.10
CA ARG A 271 -4.31 -21.92 56.88
C ARG A 271 -3.01 -21.67 56.11
N GLY A 272 -2.20 -22.72 55.86
CA GLY A 272 -0.96 -22.61 55.06
C GLY A 272 -1.19 -22.23 53.59
N VAL A 273 -2.38 -22.48 53.05
CA VAL A 273 -2.74 -22.20 51.65
C VAL A 273 -3.31 -20.77 51.45
N GLU A 274 -3.91 -20.18 52.49
CA GLU A 274 -4.52 -18.84 52.46
C GLU A 274 -3.49 -17.70 52.36
N ALA A 275 -2.30 -17.84 52.95
CA ALA A 275 -1.30 -16.78 53.00
C ALA A 275 -0.72 -16.40 51.62
N ILE A 276 -0.70 -17.35 50.68
CA ILE A 276 -0.14 -17.18 49.33
C ILE A 276 -1.19 -16.57 48.37
N HIS A 277 -2.48 -16.90 48.53
CA HIS A 277 -3.55 -16.33 47.72
C HIS A 277 -3.97 -14.92 48.16
N GLY A 278 -3.93 -14.63 49.47
CA GLY A 278 -4.33 -13.32 50.02
C GLY A 278 -3.38 -12.17 49.62
N GLN A 279 -2.08 -12.42 49.48
CA GLN A 279 -1.11 -11.39 49.08
C GLN A 279 -1.21 -11.01 47.59
N ARG A 280 -1.65 -11.95 46.74
CA ARG A 280 -1.75 -11.76 45.29
C ARG A 280 -3.01 -10.96 44.89
N LEU A 281 -4.12 -11.19 45.59
CA LEU A 281 -5.39 -10.50 45.34
C LEU A 281 -5.44 -9.04 45.86
N VAL A 282 -4.68 -8.72 46.92
CA VAL A 282 -4.55 -7.32 47.38
C VAL A 282 -3.79 -6.46 46.36
N ALA A 283 -2.76 -7.02 45.73
CA ALA A 283 -2.02 -6.36 44.64
C ALA A 283 -2.88 -6.18 43.36
N ASP A 284 -3.73 -7.17 43.05
CA ASP A 284 -4.67 -7.08 41.92
C ASP A 284 -5.80 -6.07 42.19
N ALA A 285 -6.25 -5.91 43.44
CA ALA A 285 -7.28 -4.94 43.83
C ALA A 285 -6.80 -3.48 43.75
N GLU A 286 -5.55 -3.19 44.11
CA GLU A 286 -4.95 -1.86 43.91
C GLU A 286 -4.81 -1.52 42.42
N THR A 287 -4.51 -2.53 41.60
CA THR A 287 -4.44 -2.41 40.13
C THR A 287 -5.83 -2.20 39.51
N LEU A 288 -6.87 -2.85 40.04
CA LEU A 288 -8.25 -2.66 39.61
C LEU A 288 -8.78 -1.26 39.97
N ALA A 289 -8.48 -0.77 41.17
CA ALA A 289 -8.88 0.59 41.60
C ALA A 289 -8.25 1.68 40.71
N ALA A 290 -7.01 1.49 40.27
CA ALA A 290 -6.36 2.37 39.30
C ALA A 290 -7.01 2.30 37.90
N ARG A 291 -7.47 1.11 37.49
CA ARG A 291 -8.21 0.91 36.25
C ARG A 291 -9.62 1.51 36.30
N ASP A 292 -10.33 1.38 37.41
CA ASP A 292 -11.68 1.94 37.55
C ASP A 292 -11.66 3.47 37.58
N ALA A 293 -10.65 4.08 38.20
CA ALA A 293 -10.41 5.52 38.10
C ALA A 293 -10.15 5.96 36.65
N ARG A 294 -9.43 5.13 35.87
CA ARG A 294 -9.18 5.38 34.45
C ARG A 294 -10.42 5.19 33.59
N ILE A 295 -11.26 4.19 33.90
CA ILE A 295 -12.54 3.95 33.23
C ILE A 295 -13.52 5.11 33.49
N ALA A 296 -13.58 5.64 34.72
CA ALA A 296 -14.38 6.81 35.03
C ALA A 296 -13.93 8.07 34.25
N GLN A 297 -12.61 8.27 34.13
CA GLN A 297 -12.05 9.35 33.32
C GLN A 297 -12.36 9.17 31.83
N LEU A 298 -12.22 7.95 31.29
CA LEU A 298 -12.57 7.63 29.92
C LEU A 298 -14.08 7.78 29.66
N GLY A 299 -14.93 7.48 30.64
CA GLY A 299 -16.38 7.70 30.55
C GLY A 299 -16.74 9.18 30.37
N GLN A 300 -16.07 10.07 31.10
CA GLN A 300 -16.23 11.52 30.94
C GLN A 300 -15.72 12.00 29.57
N ASP A 301 -14.58 11.47 29.10
CA ASP A 301 -14.06 11.78 27.77
C ASP A 301 -14.97 11.26 26.65
N VAL A 302 -15.62 10.11 26.83
CA VAL A 302 -16.59 9.54 25.89
C VAL A 302 -17.86 10.38 25.87
N GLU A 303 -18.40 10.82 27.01
CA GLU A 303 -19.55 11.74 27.04
C GLU A 303 -19.24 13.06 26.34
N ALA A 304 -18.05 13.64 26.56
CA ALA A 304 -17.61 14.84 25.86
C ALA A 304 -17.51 14.61 24.33
N ARG A 305 -16.91 13.49 23.90
CA ARG A 305 -16.81 13.15 22.48
C ARG A 305 -18.15 12.78 21.84
N LEU A 306 -19.11 12.23 22.60
CA LEU A 306 -20.47 11.98 22.13
C LEU A 306 -21.24 13.29 21.93
N ALA A 307 -21.01 14.29 22.78
CA ALA A 307 -21.54 15.63 22.59
C ALA A 307 -20.93 16.30 21.35
N ASP A 308 -19.62 16.22 21.17
CA ASP A 308 -18.92 16.72 19.97
C ASP A 308 -19.37 15.98 18.71
N ALA A 309 -19.57 14.66 18.77
CA ALA A 309 -20.07 13.86 17.67
C ALA A 309 -21.50 14.26 17.30
N ALA A 310 -22.37 14.54 18.28
CA ALA A 310 -23.72 15.03 18.02
C ALA A 310 -23.72 16.43 17.36
N ASP A 311 -22.78 17.31 17.74
CA ASP A 311 -22.59 18.61 17.07
C ASP A 311 -22.02 18.46 15.66
N LEU A 312 -21.05 17.57 15.46
CA LEU A 312 -20.50 17.26 14.16
C LEU A 312 -21.56 16.64 13.24
N GLN A 313 -22.44 15.78 13.77
CA GLN A 313 -23.53 15.15 13.03
C GLN A 313 -24.61 16.16 12.62
N ARG A 314 -24.87 17.19 13.45
CA ARG A 314 -25.68 18.36 13.06
C ARG A 314 -25.01 19.16 11.95
N HIS A 315 -23.69 19.35 12.02
CA HIS A 315 -22.92 20.05 10.99
C HIS A 315 -22.92 19.28 9.67
N ILE A 316 -22.69 17.96 9.71
CA ILE A 316 -22.74 17.07 8.55
C ILE A 316 -24.12 17.12 7.91
N ALA A 317 -25.21 16.99 8.68
CA ALA A 317 -26.56 17.09 8.14
C ALA A 317 -26.84 18.46 7.47
N ALA A 318 -26.33 19.56 8.04
CA ALA A 318 -26.44 20.89 7.45
C ALA A 318 -25.61 21.03 6.16
N THR A 319 -24.40 20.49 6.14
CA THR A 319 -23.53 20.47 4.95
C THR A 319 -24.08 19.54 3.87
N GLU A 320 -24.69 18.41 4.22
CA GLU A 320 -25.36 17.49 3.30
C GLU A 320 -26.57 18.15 2.65
N ALA A 321 -27.39 18.87 3.43
CA ALA A 321 -28.50 19.65 2.88
C ALA A 321 -28.01 20.78 1.93
N GLN A 322 -26.90 21.45 2.27
CA GLN A 322 -26.27 22.43 1.37
C GLN A 322 -25.70 21.78 0.10
N ARG A 323 -25.11 20.59 0.22
CA ARG A 323 -24.59 19.80 -0.90
C ARG A 323 -25.70 19.33 -1.80
N GLU A 324 -26.82 18.84 -1.26
CA GLU A 324 -27.99 18.43 -2.06
C GLU A 324 -28.60 19.60 -2.82
N ALA A 325 -28.72 20.77 -2.18
CA ALA A 325 -29.15 22.00 -2.86
C ALA A 325 -28.17 22.43 -3.96
N ALA A 326 -26.86 22.34 -3.71
CA ALA A 326 -25.83 22.65 -4.70
C ALA A 326 -25.82 21.64 -5.86
N VAL A 327 -25.98 20.35 -5.58
CA VAL A 327 -26.09 19.28 -6.59
C VAL A 327 -27.33 19.51 -7.45
N ALA A 328 -28.49 19.76 -6.86
CA ALA A 328 -29.71 20.07 -7.63
C ALA A 328 -29.50 21.28 -8.56
N SER A 329 -28.87 22.34 -8.07
CA SER A 329 -28.53 23.54 -8.85
C SER A 329 -27.51 23.26 -9.96
N LEU A 330 -26.52 22.39 -9.71
CA LEU A 330 -25.51 22.02 -10.69
C LEU A 330 -26.08 21.07 -11.75
N THR A 331 -26.94 20.13 -11.37
CA THR A 331 -27.66 19.24 -12.29
C THR A 331 -28.55 20.03 -13.24
N GLU A 332 -29.25 21.05 -12.75
CA GLU A 332 -30.07 21.92 -13.61
C GLU A 332 -29.21 22.74 -14.59
N ARG A 333 -28.08 23.28 -14.12
CA ARG A 333 -27.10 23.98 -14.98
C ARG A 333 -26.42 23.05 -15.98
N LEU A 334 -26.13 21.80 -15.59
CA LEU A 334 -25.58 20.78 -16.47
C LEU A 334 -26.58 20.42 -17.57
N ALA A 335 -27.84 20.15 -17.21
CA ALA A 335 -28.90 19.87 -18.20
C ALA A 335 -29.16 21.08 -19.14
N ALA A 336 -29.00 22.32 -18.66
CA ALA A 336 -29.06 23.51 -19.51
C ALA A 336 -27.85 23.57 -20.47
N THR A 337 -26.65 23.27 -19.97
CA THR A 337 -25.41 23.28 -20.76
C THR A 337 -25.39 22.15 -21.79
N GLU A 338 -25.90 20.96 -21.44
CA GLU A 338 -26.02 19.82 -22.35
C GLU A 338 -26.98 20.13 -23.50
N ARG A 339 -28.14 20.74 -23.21
CA ARG A 339 -29.06 21.22 -24.26
C ARG A 339 -28.41 22.26 -25.17
N GLN A 340 -27.64 23.19 -24.60
CA GLN A 340 -26.89 24.17 -25.39
C GLN A 340 -25.80 23.50 -26.24
N ARG A 341 -25.11 22.49 -25.71
CA ARG A 341 -24.10 21.71 -26.43
C ARG A 341 -24.72 20.92 -27.58
N GLU A 342 -25.88 20.29 -27.37
CA GLU A 342 -26.61 19.57 -28.42
C GLU A 342 -27.06 20.52 -29.54
N GLN A 343 -27.54 21.72 -29.20
CA GLN A 343 -27.89 22.75 -30.19
C GLN A 343 -26.67 23.22 -31.00
N ILE A 344 -25.53 23.46 -30.33
CA ILE A 344 -24.29 23.85 -30.99
C ILE A 344 -23.76 22.70 -31.87
N ALA A 345 -23.81 21.46 -31.38
CA ALA A 345 -23.39 20.28 -32.13
C ALA A 345 -24.24 20.10 -33.39
N ALA A 346 -25.56 20.22 -33.29
CA ALA A 346 -26.46 20.16 -34.45
C ALA A 346 -26.14 21.26 -35.48
N ALA A 347 -25.92 22.50 -35.03
CA ALA A 347 -25.55 23.61 -35.90
C ALA A 347 -24.16 23.45 -36.55
N LEU A 348 -23.20 22.85 -35.83
CA LEU A 348 -21.87 22.53 -36.36
C LEU A 348 -21.94 21.39 -37.37
N THR A 349 -22.75 20.35 -37.13
CA THR A 349 -22.99 19.28 -38.10
C THR A 349 -23.58 19.83 -39.39
N GLU A 350 -24.60 20.69 -39.32
CA GLU A 350 -25.20 21.32 -40.50
C GLU A 350 -24.19 22.17 -41.28
N ARG A 351 -23.38 22.98 -40.58
CA ARG A 351 -22.28 23.74 -41.21
C ARG A 351 -21.21 22.83 -41.82
N LEU A 352 -20.86 21.72 -41.17
CA LEU A 352 -19.89 20.77 -41.68
C LEU A 352 -20.40 20.12 -42.97
N THR A 353 -21.65 19.66 -43.00
CA THR A 353 -22.25 19.08 -44.21
C THR A 353 -22.32 20.09 -45.36
N ALA A 354 -22.63 21.35 -45.07
CA ALA A 354 -22.59 22.41 -46.08
C ALA A 354 -21.16 22.69 -46.59
N THR A 355 -20.17 22.68 -45.69
CA THR A 355 -18.75 22.89 -46.05
C THR A 355 -18.20 21.72 -46.86
N GLU A 356 -18.58 20.48 -46.53
CA GLU A 356 -18.21 19.27 -47.27
C GLU A 356 -18.81 19.29 -48.67
N ALA A 357 -20.09 19.66 -48.82
CA ALA A 357 -20.71 19.83 -50.12
C ALA A 357 -20.00 20.90 -50.97
N GLN A 358 -19.63 22.04 -50.35
CA GLN A 358 -18.89 23.10 -51.03
C GLN A 358 -17.46 22.65 -51.43
N ARG A 359 -16.79 21.88 -50.57
CA ARG A 359 -15.47 21.29 -50.87
C ARG A 359 -15.58 20.33 -52.05
N ASP A 360 -16.57 19.45 -52.07
CA ASP A 360 -16.73 18.46 -53.13
C ASP A 360 -17.06 19.13 -54.48
N GLU A 361 -17.82 20.23 -54.46
CA GLU A 361 -18.07 21.06 -55.64
C GLU A 361 -16.79 21.76 -56.15
N LEU A 362 -16.00 22.34 -55.24
CA LEU A 362 -14.70 22.95 -55.55
C LEU A 362 -13.69 21.92 -56.08
N SER A 363 -13.63 20.72 -55.51
CA SER A 363 -12.79 19.63 -55.97
C SER A 363 -13.18 19.18 -57.37
N ALA A 364 -14.48 18.99 -57.65
CA ALA A 364 -14.96 18.64 -58.98
C ALA A 364 -14.67 19.75 -60.02
N GLU A 365 -14.72 21.02 -59.62
CA GLU A 365 -14.33 22.14 -60.48
C GLU A 365 -12.82 22.16 -60.75
N MET A 366 -12.01 21.92 -59.73
CA MET A 366 -10.55 21.85 -59.86
C MET A 366 -10.12 20.67 -60.74
N GLU A 367 -10.79 19.52 -60.64
CA GLU A 367 -10.58 18.37 -61.54
C GLU A 367 -10.92 18.70 -63.00
N ARG A 368 -12.02 19.43 -63.24
CA ARG A 368 -12.37 19.90 -64.59
C ARG A 368 -11.32 20.87 -65.15
N GLN A 369 -10.83 21.80 -64.33
CA GLN A 369 -9.79 22.74 -64.72
C GLN A 369 -8.45 22.06 -64.98
N LEU A 370 -8.09 21.07 -64.16
CA LEU A 370 -6.89 20.27 -64.35
C LEU A 370 -6.97 19.47 -65.66
N ALA A 371 -8.09 18.79 -65.92
CA ALA A 371 -8.29 18.05 -67.17
C ALA A 371 -8.23 18.97 -68.41
N ALA A 372 -8.77 20.20 -68.32
CA ALA A 372 -8.66 21.19 -69.38
C ALA A 372 -7.22 21.69 -69.58
N ALA A 373 -6.47 21.91 -68.50
CA ALA A 373 -5.08 22.32 -68.54
C ALA A 373 -4.17 21.20 -69.09
N GLU A 374 -4.43 19.94 -68.73
CA GLU A 374 -3.74 18.77 -69.27
C GLU A 374 -4.01 18.61 -70.77
N ALA A 375 -5.26 18.76 -71.22
CA ALA A 375 -5.58 18.75 -72.65
C ALA A 375 -4.89 19.89 -73.42
N GLN A 376 -4.79 21.08 -72.82
CA GLN A 376 -4.07 22.22 -73.40
C GLN A 376 -2.56 21.96 -73.47
N ARG A 377 -1.97 21.40 -72.41
CA ARG A 377 -0.57 20.99 -72.37
C ARG A 377 -0.29 19.94 -73.44
N ASP A 378 -1.10 18.91 -73.54
CA ASP A 378 -0.90 17.81 -74.49
C ASP A 378 -1.05 18.30 -75.94
N GLY A 379 -1.99 19.24 -76.20
CA GLY A 379 -2.08 19.95 -77.47
C GLY A 379 -0.85 20.79 -77.80
N ALA A 380 -0.30 21.51 -76.80
CA ALA A 380 0.93 22.29 -76.97
C ALA A 380 2.16 21.40 -77.21
N VAL A 381 2.25 20.27 -76.49
CA VAL A 381 3.30 19.26 -76.69
C VAL A 381 3.20 18.68 -78.10
N ALA A 382 2.01 18.29 -78.57
CA ALA A 382 1.82 17.78 -79.93
C ALA A 382 2.24 18.81 -81.00
N ALA A 383 1.91 20.09 -80.80
CA ALA A 383 2.32 21.17 -81.71
C ALA A 383 3.84 21.40 -81.72
N VAL A 384 4.49 21.32 -80.55
CA VAL A 384 5.96 21.41 -80.43
C VAL A 384 6.62 20.18 -81.06
N THR A 385 6.11 18.97 -80.83
CA THR A 385 6.59 17.74 -81.45
C THR A 385 6.46 17.79 -82.97
N GLN A 386 5.36 18.32 -83.50
CA GLN A 386 5.18 18.49 -84.95
C GLN A 386 6.16 19.53 -85.53
N ARG A 387 6.40 20.65 -84.84
CA ARG A 387 7.43 21.63 -85.21
C ARG A 387 8.83 21.04 -85.14
N LEU A 388 9.12 20.22 -84.13
CA LEU A 388 10.39 19.52 -83.98
C LEU A 388 10.60 18.54 -85.14
N ALA A 389 9.60 17.69 -85.45
CA ALA A 389 9.66 16.77 -86.59
C ALA A 389 9.83 17.51 -87.93
N ALA A 390 9.19 18.66 -88.12
CA ALA A 390 9.38 19.49 -89.30
C ALA A 390 10.79 20.11 -89.36
N THR A 391 11.34 20.50 -88.21
CA THR A 391 12.71 21.04 -88.09
C THR A 391 13.75 19.94 -88.30
N GLU A 392 13.51 18.73 -87.80
CA GLU A 392 14.33 17.55 -88.03
C GLU A 392 14.29 17.13 -89.50
N ALA A 393 13.12 17.16 -90.15
CA ALA A 393 13.03 16.94 -91.60
C ALA A 393 13.79 18.00 -92.41
N GLN A 394 13.78 19.28 -91.97
CA GLN A 394 14.61 20.32 -92.57
C GLN A 394 16.11 20.09 -92.33
N ARG A 395 16.50 19.66 -91.13
CA ARG A 395 17.87 19.29 -90.80
C ARG A 395 18.34 18.12 -91.65
N ASP A 396 17.51 17.09 -91.80
CA ASP A 396 17.85 15.90 -92.56
C ASP A 396 17.92 16.20 -94.07
N ALA A 397 17.06 17.09 -94.59
CA ALA A 397 17.18 17.63 -95.94
C ALA A 397 18.46 18.47 -96.12
N ALA A 398 18.83 19.29 -95.12
CA ALA A 398 20.07 20.04 -95.13
C ALA A 398 21.32 19.14 -95.02
N ALA A 399 21.24 18.05 -94.24
CA ALA A 399 22.27 17.04 -94.12
C ALA A 399 22.45 16.24 -95.42
N ALA A 400 21.35 15.85 -96.09
CA ALA A 400 21.39 15.23 -97.40
C ALA A 400 21.98 16.17 -98.47
N SER A 401 21.68 17.48 -98.40
CA SER A 401 22.30 18.49 -99.25
C SER A 401 23.79 18.69 -98.92
N ALA A 402 24.19 18.62 -97.65
CA ALA A 402 25.58 18.69 -97.23
C ALA A 402 26.38 17.44 -97.63
N ASP A 403 25.77 16.25 -97.61
CA ASP A 403 26.39 15.02 -98.07
C ASP A 403 26.48 14.95 -99.61
N SER A 404 25.50 15.50 -100.34
CA SER A 404 25.61 15.73 -101.78
C SER A 404 26.73 16.72 -102.13
N LEU A 405 26.93 17.77 -101.31
CA LEU A 405 28.04 18.70 -101.44
C LEU A 405 29.38 18.07 -101.06
N ARG A 406 29.42 17.17 -100.06
CA ARG A 406 30.63 16.38 -99.72
C ARG A 406 31.00 15.38 -100.80
N LEU A 407 30.04 14.76 -101.47
CA LEU A 407 30.31 13.92 -102.65
C LEU A 407 30.86 14.75 -103.82
N SER A 408 30.28 15.93 -104.05
CA SER A 408 30.79 16.88 -105.06
C SER A 408 32.17 17.44 -104.70
N LEU A 409 32.45 17.62 -103.40
CA LEU A 409 33.76 18.03 -102.87
C LEU A 409 34.78 16.89 -102.98
N ALA A 410 34.38 15.64 -102.74
CA ALA A 410 35.24 14.46 -102.94
C ALA A 410 35.59 14.26 -104.42
N GLU A 411 34.65 14.50 -105.36
CA GLU A 411 34.92 14.51 -106.81
C GLU A 411 35.83 15.69 -107.20
N ALA A 412 35.67 16.87 -106.57
CA ALA A 412 36.55 18.02 -106.76
C ALA A 412 37.96 17.80 -106.16
N GLU A 413 38.07 17.08 -105.05
CA GLU A 413 39.34 16.67 -104.43
C GLU A 413 40.05 15.60 -105.27
N GLN A 414 39.31 14.67 -105.89
CA GLN A 414 39.85 13.73 -106.86
C GLN A 414 40.36 14.42 -108.13
N MET A 415 39.66 15.46 -108.61
CA MET A 415 40.14 16.33 -109.71
C MET A 415 41.34 17.20 -109.29
N ARG A 416 41.40 17.66 -108.04
CA ARG A 416 42.54 18.39 -107.48
C ARG A 416 43.77 17.48 -107.38
N ASP A 417 43.63 16.25 -106.94
CA ASP A 417 44.73 15.29 -106.82
C ASP A 417 45.24 14.84 -108.21
N ALA A 418 44.35 14.77 -109.22
CA ALA A 418 44.73 14.60 -110.63
C ALA A 418 45.45 15.84 -111.21
N HIS A 419 45.06 17.05 -110.81
CA HIS A 419 45.77 18.29 -111.15
C HIS A 419 47.11 18.43 -110.41
N GLN A 420 47.21 17.94 -109.17
CA GLN A 420 48.43 17.93 -108.37
C GLN A 420 49.45 16.96 -108.95
N ALA A 421 49.03 15.79 -109.44
CA ALA A 421 49.91 14.87 -110.17
C ALA A 421 50.47 15.50 -111.48
N LEU A 422 49.69 16.37 -112.13
CA LEU A 422 50.13 17.13 -113.30
C LEU A 422 51.09 18.28 -112.92
N LEU A 423 50.87 18.92 -111.76
CA LEU A 423 51.76 19.95 -111.20
C LEU A 423 53.10 19.37 -110.72
N THR A 424 53.12 18.21 -110.08
CA THR A 424 54.37 17.55 -109.64
C THR A 424 55.22 17.06 -110.83
N ALA A 425 54.59 16.68 -111.95
CA ALA A 425 55.30 16.45 -113.21
C ALA A 425 55.91 17.73 -113.81
N THR A 426 55.40 18.90 -113.41
CA THR A 426 55.92 20.22 -113.80
C THR A 426 56.96 20.76 -112.80
N GLU A 427 56.89 20.36 -111.53
CA GLU A 427 57.82 20.72 -110.46
C GLU A 427 59.11 19.87 -110.47
N ALA A 428 59.07 18.65 -111.01
CA ALA A 428 60.26 17.87 -111.34
C ALA A 428 61.19 18.59 -112.35
N GLN A 429 60.67 19.57 -113.09
CA GLN A 429 61.44 20.45 -113.99
C GLN A 429 62.04 21.68 -113.26
N ARG A 430 61.63 21.93 -112.01
CA ARG A 430 62.11 23.00 -111.13
C ARG A 430 63.09 22.49 -110.06
N ASP A 431 63.02 21.22 -109.70
CA ASP A 431 63.99 20.54 -108.83
C ASP A 431 65.39 20.43 -109.45
N GLU A 432 65.53 20.60 -110.76
CA GLU A 432 66.84 20.73 -111.42
C GLU A 432 67.52 22.09 -111.14
N MET A 433 66.77 23.10 -110.70
CA MET A 433 67.26 24.48 -110.48
C MET A 433 67.45 24.87 -109.01
N THR A 434 66.95 24.07 -108.06
CA THR A 434 66.95 24.44 -106.61
C THR A 434 67.99 23.66 -105.78
N ALA A 435 68.64 22.66 -106.38
CA ALA A 435 69.79 21.91 -105.83
C ALA A 435 71.07 22.76 -105.59
N LEU A 436 70.99 24.09 -105.64
CA LEU A 436 72.09 25.01 -105.37
C LEU A 436 71.96 25.75 -104.02
N ALA A 437 70.90 25.51 -103.24
CA ALA A 437 70.60 26.28 -102.02
C ALA A 437 70.32 25.44 -100.76
N ASP A 438 70.72 24.17 -100.75
CA ASP A 438 70.79 23.26 -99.58
C ASP A 438 71.79 23.70 -98.50
N ASP A 439 72.47 24.84 -98.63
CA ASP A 439 73.67 25.14 -97.84
C ASP A 439 73.43 26.00 -96.58
N ARG A 440 72.18 26.29 -96.18
CA ARG A 440 71.91 27.28 -95.11
C ARG A 440 70.90 26.95 -94.01
N TRP A 441 70.04 25.95 -94.15
CA TRP A 441 68.98 25.72 -93.14
C TRP A 441 69.41 24.82 -91.97
N ALA A 442 70.55 24.14 -92.10
CA ALA A 442 71.15 23.25 -91.08
C ALA A 442 71.66 23.98 -89.80
N VAL A 443 71.41 25.28 -89.64
CA VAL A 443 71.84 26.11 -88.49
C VAL A 443 70.69 26.37 -87.49
N ILE A 444 69.44 26.12 -87.85
CA ILE A 444 68.28 26.43 -86.98
C ILE A 444 67.88 25.23 -86.09
N GLU A 445 68.21 24.01 -86.52
CA GLU A 445 67.95 22.78 -85.75
C GLU A 445 68.88 22.61 -84.52
N ASP A 446 70.01 23.34 -84.47
CA ASP A 446 71.02 23.28 -83.40
C ASP A 446 70.74 24.24 -82.21
N LEU A 447 69.67 25.07 -82.27
CA LEU A 447 69.40 26.11 -81.26
C LEU A 447 68.15 25.89 -80.40
N GLN A 448 67.29 24.91 -80.68
CA GLN A 448 66.16 24.57 -79.80
C GLN A 448 66.51 23.47 -78.77
N ASP A 449 67.65 22.83 -78.91
CA ASP A 449 68.09 21.69 -78.08
C ASP A 449 68.91 22.08 -76.84
N ARG A 450 68.87 23.34 -76.37
CA ARG A 450 69.76 23.73 -75.25
C ARG A 450 69.18 24.45 -74.09
N LEU A 451 68.29 25.39 -74.28
CA LEU A 451 68.15 26.37 -73.22
C LEU A 451 66.72 26.79 -73.25
N ALA A 452 65.96 26.04 -72.47
CA ALA A 452 65.58 26.58 -71.18
C ALA A 452 64.39 27.50 -71.41
N HIS A 453 63.32 27.23 -70.70
CA HIS A 453 63.07 28.01 -69.53
C HIS A 453 61.85 27.41 -68.85
N ALA A 454 62.16 26.74 -67.75
CA ALA A 454 61.25 26.47 -66.65
C ALA A 454 60.22 25.37 -66.93
N SER A 455 60.40 24.20 -66.33
CA SER A 455 60.09 24.01 -64.91
C SER A 455 58.69 24.48 -64.59
N ALA A 456 57.78 23.54 -64.36
CA ALA A 456 57.33 23.24 -63.00
C ALA A 456 55.98 22.55 -63.08
N HIS A 457 55.80 21.62 -62.15
CA HIS A 457 54.54 20.99 -61.79
C HIS A 457 54.02 19.91 -62.76
N ILE A 458 53.98 18.69 -62.21
CA ILE A 458 53.07 17.60 -62.56
C ILE A 458 53.63 16.59 -63.56
N ALA A 459 54.48 15.69 -63.06
CA ALA A 459 54.43 14.26 -63.38
C ALA A 459 55.52 13.50 -62.61
N ALA A 460 55.18 12.91 -61.45
CA ALA A 460 55.75 11.67 -60.90
C ALA A 460 55.57 11.58 -59.36
N SER A 461 54.43 11.08 -58.90
CA SER A 461 54.32 10.43 -57.57
C SER A 461 53.15 9.45 -57.54
N ASP A 462 53.18 8.51 -58.48
CA ASP A 462 52.32 7.33 -58.54
C ASP A 462 53.13 6.05 -58.22
N GLN A 463 54.06 6.15 -57.27
CA GLN A 463 54.91 5.01 -56.87
C GLN A 463 55.09 4.93 -55.34
N LEU A 464 54.00 5.07 -54.58
CA LEU A 464 54.03 4.84 -53.13
C LEU A 464 52.75 4.21 -52.58
N LEU A 465 52.00 3.51 -53.43
CA LEU A 465 50.70 2.91 -53.10
C LEU A 465 50.67 1.40 -53.24
N ASN A 466 51.82 0.71 -53.22
CA ASN A 466 51.82 -0.72 -53.55
C ASN A 466 52.43 -1.73 -52.58
N GLU A 467 53.09 -1.37 -51.47
CA GLU A 467 53.69 -2.44 -50.65
C GLU A 467 53.38 -2.34 -49.16
N THR A 468 52.08 -2.46 -48.91
CA THR A 468 51.44 -3.14 -47.78
C THR A 468 52.12 -4.49 -47.46
N ARG A 469 53.31 -4.52 -46.84
CA ARG A 469 53.87 -5.82 -46.39
C ARG A 469 54.96 -5.88 -45.32
N ALA A 470 55.12 -4.90 -44.43
CA ALA A 470 56.12 -5.05 -43.37
C ALA A 470 55.77 -4.29 -42.07
N PHE A 471 54.60 -4.57 -41.49
CA PHE A 471 54.17 -4.00 -40.20
C PHE A 471 54.10 -5.05 -39.07
N LEU A 472 54.95 -6.08 -39.14
CA LEU A 472 55.23 -6.98 -38.01
C LEU A 472 56.73 -7.04 -37.75
N GLU A 473 57.10 -6.44 -36.62
CA GLU A 473 58.09 -6.96 -35.67
C GLU A 473 59.49 -7.31 -36.19
N LEU A 474 60.38 -6.30 -36.17
CA LEU A 474 61.70 -6.50 -35.59
C LEU A 474 62.23 -5.21 -34.96
N GLU A 475 61.98 -5.11 -33.65
CA GLU A 475 62.92 -4.65 -32.63
C GLU A 475 63.59 -3.24 -32.73
N ARG A 476 63.15 -2.39 -31.79
CA ARG A 476 63.97 -1.99 -30.63
C ARG A 476 65.13 -1.00 -30.85
N ARG A 477 64.86 0.20 -30.30
CA ARG A 477 65.73 1.17 -29.56
C ARG A 477 66.13 2.48 -30.25
N THR A 478 65.42 3.53 -29.81
CA THR A 478 65.93 4.69 -29.04
C THR A 478 67.19 5.39 -29.56
N ILE A 479 67.08 6.70 -29.83
CA ILE A 479 67.87 7.81 -29.24
C ILE A 479 67.65 9.08 -30.08
N LEU A 480 66.80 9.99 -29.60
CA LEU A 480 67.07 11.43 -29.46
C LEU A 480 65.77 12.28 -29.33
N LYS A 481 65.03 12.01 -28.24
CA LYS A 481 64.16 12.97 -27.54
C LYS A 481 64.80 13.61 -26.26
N PRO A 482 66.15 13.73 -26.08
CA PRO A 482 66.79 14.03 -24.80
C PRO A 482 67.41 15.45 -24.82
N LEU A 483 66.81 16.38 -25.59
CA LEU A 483 67.36 17.73 -25.76
C LEU A 483 66.58 18.80 -24.97
N TYR A 484 65.30 18.55 -24.62
CA TYR A 484 64.57 19.41 -23.67
C TYR A 484 64.86 19.05 -22.20
N ARG A 485 65.30 17.80 -21.93
CA ARG A 485 65.86 17.37 -20.62
C ARG A 485 67.22 18.02 -20.29
N ARG A 486 67.82 18.72 -21.25
CA ARG A 486 69.15 19.34 -21.10
C ARG A 486 69.08 20.80 -20.61
N ALA A 487 67.92 21.46 -20.63
CA ALA A 487 67.78 22.83 -20.14
C ALA A 487 67.34 22.93 -18.66
N TYR A 488 66.56 21.97 -18.14
CA TYR A 488 66.16 21.99 -16.72
C TYR A 488 67.19 21.37 -15.75
N SER A 489 68.33 20.88 -16.28
CA SER A 489 69.43 20.25 -15.51
C SER A 489 70.71 21.10 -15.44
N VAL A 490 70.67 22.39 -15.82
CA VAL A 490 71.79 23.32 -15.65
C VAL A 490 71.60 24.28 -14.46
N GLY A 491 70.38 24.46 -13.94
CA GLY A 491 70.15 25.19 -12.68
C GLY A 491 70.39 24.39 -11.39
N GLY A 492 70.47 23.06 -11.45
CA GLY A 492 70.56 22.20 -10.26
C GLY A 492 71.97 21.78 -9.83
N ARG A 493 72.99 22.07 -10.65
CA ARG A 493 74.38 21.62 -10.39
C ARG A 493 75.26 22.63 -9.67
N ALA A 494 74.77 23.84 -9.40
CA ALA A 494 75.42 24.77 -8.47
C ALA A 494 75.04 24.51 -6.99
N LEU A 495 73.91 23.84 -6.70
CA LEU A 495 73.44 23.64 -5.32
C LEU A 495 73.64 22.22 -4.75
N ARG A 496 74.22 21.29 -5.53
CA ARG A 496 74.56 19.91 -5.09
C ARG A 496 76.01 19.73 -4.63
N ARG A 497 76.76 20.83 -4.46
CA ARG A 497 78.18 20.80 -4.06
C ARG A 497 78.44 20.95 -2.56
N ALA A 498 77.41 21.00 -1.71
CA ALA A 498 77.61 21.31 -0.28
C ALA A 498 76.89 20.42 0.75
N MET A 499 75.98 19.50 0.40
CA MET A 499 75.23 18.74 1.42
C MET A 499 74.89 17.28 1.06
N PRO A 500 75.13 16.31 1.96
CA PRO A 500 74.74 14.90 1.83
C PRO A 500 73.23 14.65 1.75
N GLY A 501 72.81 13.66 0.96
CA GLY A 501 71.42 13.38 0.55
C GLY A 501 70.42 13.02 1.67
N ALA A 502 70.90 12.51 2.82
CA ALA A 502 70.06 12.30 4.01
C ALA A 502 69.52 13.62 4.60
N LEU A 503 70.18 14.75 4.30
CA LEU A 503 69.76 16.09 4.68
C LEU A 503 68.92 16.78 3.58
N VAL A 504 69.11 16.41 2.31
CA VAL A 504 68.32 16.88 1.15
C VAL A 504 66.91 16.27 1.12
N GLU A 505 66.76 15.02 1.54
CA GLU A 505 65.44 14.39 1.78
C GLU A 505 64.73 14.97 3.01
N ARG A 506 65.49 15.43 4.02
CA ARG A 506 64.97 16.15 5.19
C ARG A 506 64.54 17.59 4.89
N LEU A 507 65.09 18.22 3.84
CA LEU A 507 64.80 19.60 3.42
C LEU A 507 63.75 19.70 2.29
N LYS A 508 63.55 18.69 1.45
CA LYS A 508 62.43 18.64 0.50
C LYS A 508 61.09 18.29 1.13
N ARG A 509 61.11 17.66 2.32
CA ARG A 509 59.95 17.52 3.20
C ARG A 509 59.47 18.84 3.83
N ARG A 510 60.06 19.99 3.48
CA ARG A 510 59.76 21.29 4.10
C ARG A 510 59.31 22.41 3.17
N LEU A 511 59.14 22.20 1.85
CA LEU A 511 58.51 23.23 1.00
C LEU A 511 57.62 22.63 -0.10
N PRO A 512 56.48 23.28 -0.42
CA PRO A 512 55.23 22.59 -0.68
C PRO A 512 54.89 22.40 -2.18
N VAL A 513 54.27 21.26 -2.46
CA VAL A 513 53.32 21.01 -3.56
C VAL A 513 52.08 20.41 -2.86
N PRO A 514 50.91 20.33 -3.48
CA PRO A 514 49.93 21.33 -3.92
C PRO A 514 48.78 21.47 -2.88
N GLY A 515 47.99 22.53 -2.96
CA GLY A 515 46.74 22.67 -2.19
C GLY A 515 45.69 23.38 -3.06
N GLY A 516 44.44 22.96 -3.14
CA GLY A 516 43.70 22.13 -2.20
C GLY A 516 42.39 22.84 -1.93
N ILE A 517 41.29 22.13 -2.17
CA ILE A 517 39.95 22.44 -1.68
C ILE A 517 40.06 22.79 -0.18
N PRO A 518 39.30 23.77 0.33
CA PRO A 518 39.25 24.04 1.76
C PRO A 518 38.92 22.77 2.55
N ARG A 519 39.87 22.28 3.35
CA ARG A 519 39.62 21.32 4.43
C ARG A 519 39.11 22.10 5.63
N GLY A 520 37.81 22.02 5.88
CA GLY A 520 37.21 22.68 7.03
C GLY A 520 35.71 22.54 7.11
N LEU A 521 35.20 21.31 6.93
CA LEU A 521 33.96 20.75 7.50
C LEU A 521 33.92 19.28 7.08
N ALA A 522 34.85 18.51 7.65
CA ALA A 522 34.77 17.06 7.61
C ALA A 522 33.75 16.65 8.68
N PHE A 523 32.55 16.25 8.27
CA PHE A 523 31.78 15.34 9.09
C PHE A 523 32.07 13.92 8.62
N VAL A 524 32.30 13.06 9.62
CA VAL A 524 32.66 11.65 9.47
C VAL A 524 31.57 10.96 8.66
N PRO A 525 31.88 10.27 7.54
CA PRO A 525 30.94 9.30 7.00
C PRO A 525 30.61 8.38 8.16
N LEU A 526 29.34 8.30 8.59
CA LEU A 526 28.96 7.18 9.43
C LEU A 526 29.37 5.94 8.62
N PRO A 527 30.25 5.07 9.15
CA PRO A 527 30.44 3.80 8.51
C PRO A 527 29.04 3.18 8.45
N SER A 528 28.57 2.93 7.23
CA SER A 528 27.54 1.94 7.03
C SER A 528 28.12 0.64 7.60
N GLU A 529 27.85 0.36 8.88
CA GLU A 529 27.99 -0.97 9.46
C GLU A 529 26.88 -1.87 8.90
N ALA A 530 26.83 -1.99 7.58
CA ALA A 530 26.17 -3.10 6.92
C ALA A 530 27.06 -3.44 5.73
N ALA A 531 28.02 -4.33 5.97
CA ALA A 531 28.61 -5.10 4.89
C ALA A 531 27.44 -5.68 4.05
N PRO A 532 27.44 -5.54 2.71
CA PRO A 532 26.57 -6.38 1.92
C PRO A 532 26.96 -7.82 2.26
N ALA A 533 25.99 -8.57 2.80
CA ALA A 533 26.11 -10.02 2.86
C ALA A 533 26.56 -10.48 1.47
N GLN A 534 27.62 -11.29 1.39
CA GLN A 534 28.13 -11.90 0.16
C GLN A 534 27.05 -12.68 -0.64
N ALA A 535 25.82 -12.79 -0.13
CA ALA A 535 24.70 -13.55 -0.67
C ALA A 535 23.97 -12.90 -1.87
N TYR A 536 24.01 -11.58 -2.09
CA TYR A 536 23.22 -10.94 -3.17
C TYR A 536 23.88 -10.97 -4.55
N ALA A 537 25.18 -11.27 -4.63
CA ALA A 537 25.95 -11.25 -5.88
C ALA A 537 25.54 -12.33 -6.91
N ALA A 538 24.66 -13.25 -6.52
CA ALA A 538 24.15 -14.32 -7.39
C ALA A 538 22.97 -13.90 -8.29
N VAL A 539 22.43 -12.68 -8.12
CA VAL A 539 21.30 -12.20 -8.93
C VAL A 539 21.80 -11.76 -10.31
N PRO A 540 21.22 -12.28 -11.42
CA PRO A 540 21.60 -11.86 -12.76
C PRO A 540 21.30 -10.36 -13.01
N PRO A 541 22.07 -9.70 -13.89
CA PRO A 541 21.75 -8.33 -14.32
C PRO A 541 20.38 -8.28 -15.00
N GLY A 542 19.70 -7.14 -14.88
CA GLY A 542 18.39 -6.90 -15.48
C GLY A 542 18.43 -6.83 -17.00
N ALA A 543 17.28 -7.08 -17.61
CA ALA A 543 17.09 -6.80 -19.03
C ALA A 543 17.17 -5.28 -19.27
N PRO A 544 17.84 -4.81 -20.33
CA PRO A 544 17.88 -3.39 -20.66
C PRO A 544 16.47 -2.83 -20.92
N GLY A 545 16.14 -1.67 -20.35
CA GLY A 545 14.89 -0.93 -20.63
C GLY A 545 13.63 -1.47 -19.97
N LYS A 546 13.77 -2.28 -18.90
CA LYS A 546 12.65 -2.74 -18.05
C LYS A 546 12.95 -2.40 -16.59
N PRO A 547 12.06 -1.67 -15.89
CA PRO A 547 12.25 -1.39 -14.46
C PRO A 547 12.15 -2.68 -13.65
N ASP A 548 12.95 -2.77 -12.59
CA ASP A 548 12.81 -3.82 -11.59
C ASP A 548 11.50 -3.65 -10.80
N ILE A 549 10.93 -4.77 -10.36
CA ILE A 549 9.67 -4.79 -9.61
C ILE A 549 9.90 -5.46 -8.25
N PHE A 550 9.63 -4.73 -7.18
CA PHE A 550 9.66 -5.21 -5.81
C PHE A 550 8.22 -5.45 -5.34
N ILE A 551 7.84 -6.69 -5.09
CA ILE A 551 6.53 -7.05 -4.53
C ILE A 551 6.71 -7.23 -3.03
N LEU A 552 6.16 -6.30 -2.25
CA LEU A 552 6.05 -6.41 -0.79
C LEU A 552 4.81 -7.26 -0.48
N SER A 553 5.03 -8.56 -0.44
CA SER A 553 3.96 -9.56 -0.53
C SER A 553 3.16 -9.69 0.76
N ILE A 554 1.85 -9.98 0.63
CA ILE A 554 1.00 -10.35 1.76
C ILE A 554 1.30 -11.74 2.31
N ILE A 555 1.85 -12.65 1.50
CA ILE A 555 2.13 -14.04 1.89
C ILE A 555 3.56 -14.47 1.51
N ASN A 556 4.07 -15.50 2.18
CA ASN A 556 5.33 -16.12 1.80
C ASN A 556 5.18 -16.91 0.48
N TRP A 557 6.27 -17.02 -0.28
CA TRP A 557 6.27 -17.70 -1.58
C TRP A 557 5.85 -19.17 -1.46
N ASP A 558 6.42 -19.89 -0.48
CA ASP A 558 6.19 -21.32 -0.26
C ASP A 558 4.89 -21.61 0.53
N PHE A 559 4.03 -20.61 0.77
CA PHE A 559 2.75 -20.81 1.45
C PHE A 559 1.72 -21.47 0.52
N ARG A 560 0.79 -20.70 -0.06
CA ARG A 560 -0.20 -21.15 -1.02
C ARG A 560 -0.09 -20.28 -2.25
N THR A 561 -0.04 -20.90 -3.43
CA THR A 561 0.00 -20.16 -4.70
C THR A 561 -1.31 -19.38 -4.87
N GLN A 562 -1.20 -18.07 -4.89
CA GLN A 562 -2.30 -17.12 -5.03
C GLN A 562 -1.90 -16.01 -6.02
N ARG A 563 -2.71 -14.94 -6.09
CA ARG A 563 -2.46 -13.76 -6.93
C ARG A 563 -1.00 -13.25 -6.87
N PRO A 564 -0.34 -13.10 -5.70
CA PRO A 564 1.00 -12.53 -5.64
C PRO A 564 2.04 -13.32 -6.46
N GLN A 565 2.05 -14.65 -6.32
CA GLN A 565 3.02 -15.50 -7.04
C GLN A 565 2.70 -15.58 -8.54
N HIS A 566 1.43 -15.58 -8.92
CA HIS A 566 1.03 -15.57 -10.32
C HIS A 566 1.44 -14.26 -11.01
N LEU A 567 1.11 -13.11 -10.41
CA LEU A 567 1.51 -11.81 -10.95
C LEU A 567 3.04 -11.68 -11.01
N ALA A 568 3.76 -12.07 -9.96
CA ALA A 568 5.22 -12.05 -9.96
C ALA A 568 5.82 -12.87 -11.13
N THR A 569 5.28 -14.07 -11.37
CA THR A 569 5.75 -14.97 -12.43
C THR A 569 5.48 -14.39 -13.82
N GLU A 570 4.28 -13.85 -14.04
CA GLU A 570 3.89 -13.31 -15.34
C GLU A 570 4.56 -11.95 -15.65
N MET A 571 4.80 -11.12 -14.62
CA MET A 571 5.61 -9.92 -14.77
C MET A 571 7.06 -10.25 -15.15
N ALA A 572 7.62 -11.31 -14.56
CA ALA A 572 8.94 -11.79 -14.93
C ALA A 572 8.98 -12.35 -16.36
N ALA A 573 7.93 -13.07 -16.77
CA ALA A 573 7.76 -13.55 -18.15
C ALA A 573 7.66 -12.39 -19.16
N ALA A 574 7.15 -11.22 -18.75
CA ALA A 574 7.14 -9.98 -19.54
C ALA A 574 8.51 -9.26 -19.61
N GLY A 575 9.57 -9.84 -19.02
CA GLY A 575 10.95 -9.39 -19.11
C GLY A 575 11.45 -8.56 -17.92
N HIS A 576 10.63 -8.35 -16.88
CA HIS A 576 11.06 -7.66 -15.67
C HIS A 576 11.86 -8.60 -14.76
N ARG A 577 12.81 -8.08 -13.97
CA ARG A 577 13.27 -8.82 -12.78
C ARG A 577 12.31 -8.52 -11.64
N VAL A 578 11.86 -9.58 -10.98
CA VAL A 578 10.90 -9.45 -9.88
C VAL A 578 11.57 -9.90 -8.58
N PHE A 579 11.54 -9.02 -7.59
CA PHE A 579 11.99 -9.26 -6.22
C PHE A 579 10.77 -9.39 -5.32
N PHE A 580 10.53 -10.60 -4.82
CA PHE A 580 9.38 -10.93 -3.99
C PHE A 580 9.79 -10.91 -2.51
N LEU A 581 9.39 -9.87 -1.78
CA LEU A 581 9.74 -9.66 -0.38
C LEU A 581 8.72 -10.32 0.53
N GLU A 582 9.19 -11.24 1.36
CA GLU A 582 8.36 -11.94 2.35
C GLU A 582 8.28 -11.14 3.65
N MET A 583 7.15 -11.26 4.36
CA MET A 583 6.95 -10.60 5.66
C MET A 583 7.90 -11.11 6.74
N GLU A 584 8.46 -12.32 6.56
CA GLU A 584 9.48 -12.87 7.44
C GLU A 584 10.83 -12.18 7.24
N THR A 585 11.31 -11.54 8.31
CA THR A 585 12.65 -10.96 8.34
C THR A 585 13.69 -12.00 8.78
N ASN A 586 14.88 -11.95 8.21
CA ASN A 586 15.95 -12.91 8.50
C ASN A 586 16.74 -12.48 9.75
N PRO A 587 16.87 -13.32 10.80
CA PRO A 587 17.53 -12.95 12.06
C PRO A 587 19.05 -12.69 11.95
N ARG A 588 19.70 -13.05 10.83
CA ARG A 588 21.16 -12.93 10.65
C ARG A 588 21.54 -11.92 9.56
N GLU A 589 21.43 -12.34 8.32
CA GLU A 589 21.79 -11.60 7.11
C GLU A 589 20.65 -11.73 6.11
N GLY A 590 20.48 -10.75 5.23
CA GLY A 590 19.43 -10.84 4.22
C GLY A 590 19.77 -11.89 3.16
N THR A 591 18.74 -12.52 2.60
CA THR A 591 18.87 -13.65 1.69
C THR A 591 18.10 -13.43 0.41
N VAL A 592 18.62 -13.96 -0.69
CA VAL A 592 17.94 -14.00 -1.99
C VAL A 592 17.94 -15.42 -2.53
N ARG A 593 16.82 -15.86 -3.10
CA ARG A 593 16.67 -17.19 -3.72
C ARG A 593 15.85 -17.08 -4.99
N ALA A 594 16.38 -17.58 -6.10
CA ALA A 594 15.60 -17.75 -7.32
C ALA A 594 14.56 -18.86 -7.13
N VAL A 595 13.30 -18.57 -7.48
CA VAL A 595 12.16 -19.49 -7.29
C VAL A 595 11.42 -19.79 -8.58
N ALA A 596 11.50 -18.89 -9.56
CA ALA A 596 11.03 -19.06 -10.93
C ALA A 596 11.95 -18.25 -11.87
N PRO A 597 11.94 -18.51 -13.18
CA PRO A 597 12.69 -17.69 -14.14
C PRO A 597 12.38 -16.20 -13.96
N GLY A 598 13.39 -15.40 -13.61
CA GLY A 598 13.26 -13.95 -13.38
C GLY A 598 12.67 -13.53 -12.02
N VAL A 599 12.22 -14.47 -11.19
CA VAL A 599 11.64 -14.19 -9.86
C VAL A 599 12.58 -14.62 -8.73
N HIS A 600 12.84 -13.69 -7.82
CA HIS A 600 13.76 -13.88 -6.69
C HIS A 600 13.05 -13.54 -5.39
N VAL A 601 12.93 -14.50 -4.48
CA VAL A 601 12.43 -14.28 -3.12
C VAL A 601 13.52 -13.64 -2.28
N VAL A 602 13.16 -12.57 -1.56
CA VAL A 602 14.06 -11.75 -0.75
C VAL A 602 13.55 -11.71 0.69
N ARG A 603 14.44 -11.95 1.65
CA ARG A 603 14.18 -11.71 3.07
C ARG A 603 15.16 -10.68 3.58
N LEU A 604 14.64 -9.56 4.09
CA LEU A 604 15.46 -8.49 4.63
C LEU A 604 16.00 -8.87 6.02
N PRO A 605 17.21 -8.40 6.40
CA PRO A 605 17.75 -8.63 7.74
C PRO A 605 16.88 -8.01 8.85
N ASN A 606 16.79 -8.70 9.99
CA ASN A 606 16.04 -8.31 11.20
C ASN A 606 16.93 -7.64 12.28
N ARG A 607 18.17 -7.27 11.94
CA ARG A 607 19.07 -6.57 12.89
C ARG A 607 18.49 -5.17 13.16
N GLY A 608 18.10 -4.92 14.41
CA GLY A 608 17.41 -3.68 14.81
C GLY A 608 15.87 -3.75 14.81
N MET A 609 15.27 -4.91 14.46
CA MET A 609 13.80 -5.06 14.34
C MET A 609 13.22 -6.24 15.17
N ARG A 610 13.96 -6.73 16.17
CA ARG A 610 13.53 -7.88 17.00
C ARG A 610 12.22 -7.58 17.73
N GLY A 611 11.26 -8.50 17.63
CA GLY A 611 9.97 -8.42 18.32
C GLY A 611 8.82 -7.84 17.49
N LEU A 612 9.08 -7.43 16.23
CA LEU A 612 8.03 -6.99 15.33
C LEU A 612 7.20 -8.20 14.85
N ALA A 613 5.90 -8.23 15.22
CA ALA A 613 4.97 -9.23 14.73
C ALA A 613 4.65 -8.99 13.24
N ALA A 614 4.53 -10.06 12.46
CA ALA A 614 4.00 -9.95 11.09
C ALA A 614 2.55 -9.46 11.14
N TYR A 615 2.13 -8.68 10.14
CA TYR A 615 0.79 -8.08 9.99
C TYR A 615 0.42 -6.98 10.99
N THR A 616 0.78 -7.10 12.27
CA THR A 616 0.33 -6.20 13.35
C THR A 616 1.47 -5.49 14.08
N GLY A 617 2.73 -5.76 13.73
CA GLY A 617 3.85 -5.08 14.36
C GLY A 617 4.00 -3.65 13.83
N VAL A 618 4.04 -2.67 14.73
CA VAL A 618 4.45 -1.29 14.41
C VAL A 618 5.93 -1.10 14.74
N PRO A 619 6.80 -0.82 13.75
CA PRO A 619 8.22 -0.61 14.02
C PRO A 619 8.47 0.72 14.72
N SER A 620 9.48 0.76 15.59
CA SER A 620 10.00 2.03 16.11
C SER A 620 10.65 2.84 14.98
N PRO A 621 10.83 4.16 15.15
CA PRO A 621 11.57 5.00 14.20
C PRO A 621 12.94 4.42 13.80
N ASP A 622 13.70 3.89 14.76
CA ASP A 622 15.00 3.25 14.51
C ASP A 622 14.87 1.96 13.69
N ALA A 623 13.85 1.16 13.97
CA ALA A 623 13.57 -0.06 13.22
C ALA A 623 13.18 0.26 11.77
N ALA A 624 12.31 1.27 11.56
CA ALA A 624 11.94 1.73 10.23
C ALA A 624 13.15 2.25 9.44
N ARG A 625 14.03 3.05 10.08
CA ARG A 625 15.30 3.51 9.48
C ARG A 625 16.18 2.35 9.04
N ALA A 626 16.38 1.35 9.92
CA ALA A 626 17.18 0.18 9.61
C ALA A 626 16.60 -0.61 8.43
N TRP A 627 15.27 -0.76 8.38
CA TRP A 627 14.60 -1.53 7.34
C TRP A 627 14.72 -0.88 5.96
N VAL A 628 14.49 0.44 5.89
CA VAL A 628 14.70 1.25 4.69
C VAL A 628 16.16 1.18 4.23
N GLY A 629 17.11 1.28 5.16
CA GLY A 629 18.53 1.12 4.87
C GLY A 629 18.87 -0.25 4.28
N HIS A 630 18.30 -1.33 4.81
CA HIS A 630 18.48 -2.68 4.26
C HIS A 630 17.88 -2.81 2.84
N PHE A 631 16.74 -2.18 2.58
CA PHE A 631 16.12 -2.18 1.25
C PHE A 631 17.01 -1.46 0.23
N HIS A 632 17.49 -0.25 0.53
CA HIS A 632 18.41 0.47 -0.36
C HIS A 632 19.74 -0.26 -0.57
N ALA A 633 20.29 -0.88 0.48
CA ALA A 633 21.51 -1.68 0.36
C ALA A 633 21.31 -2.90 -0.55
N PHE A 634 20.13 -3.53 -0.50
CA PHE A 634 19.78 -4.60 -1.42
C PHE A 634 19.63 -4.09 -2.87
N ALA A 635 18.87 -3.00 -3.08
CA ALA A 635 18.69 -2.39 -4.40
C ALA A 635 20.04 -2.01 -5.04
N ASP A 636 20.95 -1.43 -4.27
CA ASP A 636 22.32 -1.11 -4.72
C ASP A 636 23.11 -2.36 -5.09
N ALA A 637 23.03 -3.43 -4.28
CA ALA A 637 23.79 -4.66 -4.49
C ALA A 637 23.39 -5.41 -5.77
N VAL A 638 22.11 -5.35 -6.15
CA VAL A 638 21.60 -6.00 -7.38
C VAL A 638 21.67 -5.09 -8.60
N GLY A 639 22.19 -3.87 -8.44
CA GLY A 639 22.20 -2.84 -9.47
C GLY A 639 20.79 -2.52 -9.95
N SER A 640 19.87 -2.30 -9.00
CA SER A 640 18.50 -1.93 -9.32
C SER A 640 18.49 -0.63 -10.11
N THR A 641 17.68 -0.59 -11.18
CA THR A 641 17.53 0.65 -11.95
C THR A 641 16.79 1.71 -11.14
N PRO A 642 17.03 3.01 -11.41
CA PRO A 642 16.16 4.06 -10.87
C PRO A 642 14.76 4.03 -11.51
N VAL A 643 13.74 4.47 -10.77
CA VAL A 643 12.30 4.37 -11.15
C VAL A 643 11.75 2.93 -11.11
N ALA A 644 12.32 2.11 -10.22
CA ALA A 644 11.80 0.78 -9.94
C ALA A 644 10.39 0.84 -9.34
N HIS A 645 9.61 -0.21 -9.58
CA HIS A 645 8.25 -0.30 -9.05
C HIS A 645 8.24 -1.05 -7.72
N VAL A 646 7.50 -0.52 -6.74
CA VAL A 646 7.24 -1.19 -5.46
C VAL A 646 5.74 -1.44 -5.36
N VAL A 647 5.34 -2.71 -5.38
CA VAL A 647 3.96 -3.15 -5.19
C VAL A 647 3.77 -3.47 -3.72
N VAL A 648 2.82 -2.81 -3.07
CA VAL A 648 2.43 -3.05 -1.68
C VAL A 648 1.14 -3.86 -1.69
N GLU A 649 1.14 -5.04 -1.09
CA GLU A 649 -0.04 -5.92 -1.03
C GLU A 649 -0.72 -5.93 0.34
N HIS A 650 -0.07 -5.39 1.38
CA HIS A 650 -0.63 -5.28 2.73
C HIS A 650 -0.14 -4.00 3.45
N PRO A 651 -1.01 -3.27 4.20
CA PRO A 651 -0.67 -2.03 4.90
C PRO A 651 0.47 -2.14 5.91
N TYR A 652 0.73 -3.33 6.43
CA TYR A 652 1.92 -3.60 7.25
C TYR A 652 3.22 -3.09 6.59
N TRP A 653 3.35 -3.28 5.27
CA TRP A 653 4.52 -2.83 4.51
C TRP A 653 4.60 -1.31 4.38
N TRP A 654 3.51 -0.59 4.65
CA TRP A 654 3.48 0.86 4.59
C TRP A 654 4.42 1.50 5.60
N HIS A 655 4.72 0.82 6.71
CA HIS A 655 5.74 1.24 7.67
C HIS A 655 7.15 1.33 7.08
N LEU A 656 7.44 0.65 5.96
CA LEU A 656 8.67 0.79 5.18
C LEU A 656 8.44 1.65 3.93
N ALA A 657 7.43 1.29 3.12
CA ALA A 657 7.25 1.83 1.77
C ALA A 657 7.09 3.36 1.76
N LYS A 658 6.37 3.92 2.75
CA LYS A 658 6.12 5.37 2.82
C LYS A 658 7.38 6.22 2.96
N HIS A 659 8.48 5.62 3.43
CA HIS A 659 9.75 6.30 3.65
C HIS A 659 10.73 6.14 2.49
N LEU A 660 10.45 5.26 1.52
CA LEU A 660 11.30 5.08 0.35
C LEU A 660 11.37 6.36 -0.49
N SER A 661 12.55 6.64 -1.05
CA SER A 661 12.76 7.81 -1.91
C SER A 661 11.87 7.74 -3.17
N PRO A 662 11.60 8.87 -3.85
CA PRO A 662 10.77 8.91 -5.06
C PRO A 662 11.31 8.15 -6.27
N GLU A 663 12.53 7.59 -6.21
CA GLU A 663 13.03 6.69 -7.24
C GLU A 663 12.29 5.34 -7.24
N TYR A 664 11.48 5.06 -6.21
CA TYR A 664 10.60 3.89 -6.15
C TYR A 664 9.15 4.32 -6.35
N GLN A 665 8.49 3.88 -7.42
CA GLN A 665 7.08 4.17 -7.60
C GLN A 665 6.21 3.17 -6.84
N ILE A 666 5.42 3.65 -5.88
CA ILE A 666 4.65 2.79 -4.99
C ILE A 666 3.24 2.59 -5.50
N THR A 667 2.89 1.33 -5.79
CA THR A 667 1.55 0.91 -6.20
C THR A 667 0.94 0.06 -5.09
N PHE A 668 -0.22 0.45 -4.56
CA PHE A 668 -0.97 -0.37 -3.62
C PHE A 668 -1.91 -1.32 -4.39
N ASP A 669 -1.67 -2.64 -4.31
CA ASP A 669 -2.59 -3.67 -4.83
C ASP A 669 -3.55 -4.09 -3.73
N CYS A 670 -4.68 -3.38 -3.65
CA CYS A 670 -5.73 -3.59 -2.67
C CYS A 670 -6.63 -4.76 -3.11
N MET A 671 -6.32 -5.94 -2.59
CA MET A 671 -7.01 -7.18 -2.94
C MET A 671 -8.26 -7.46 -2.12
N ASP A 672 -8.29 -6.98 -0.88
CA ASP A 672 -9.32 -7.27 0.12
C ASP A 672 -9.75 -6.00 0.85
N ASP A 673 -10.92 -6.03 1.48
CA ASP A 673 -11.35 -4.99 2.43
C ASP A 673 -10.76 -5.30 3.82
N ILE A 674 -9.60 -4.71 4.13
CA ILE A 674 -8.81 -5.06 5.32
C ILE A 674 -9.56 -4.71 6.61
N GLY A 675 -10.36 -3.65 6.61
CA GLY A 675 -11.28 -3.36 7.71
C GLY A 675 -12.47 -4.29 7.83
N GLY A 676 -12.67 -5.20 6.89
CA GLY A 676 -13.69 -6.25 6.96
C GLY A 676 -13.29 -7.48 7.78
N PHE A 677 -12.03 -7.64 8.15
CA PHE A 677 -11.56 -8.77 8.97
C PHE A 677 -11.81 -8.53 10.47
N SER A 678 -12.25 -9.57 11.18
CA SER A 678 -12.60 -9.51 12.60
C SER A 678 -11.41 -9.30 13.55
N ASN A 679 -10.18 -9.53 13.05
CA ASN A 679 -8.93 -9.42 13.80
C ASN A 679 -8.05 -8.21 13.40
N THR A 680 -8.56 -7.29 12.58
CA THR A 680 -7.79 -6.12 12.15
C THR A 680 -7.63 -5.13 13.31
N GLU A 681 -6.39 -4.84 13.67
CA GLU A 681 -6.06 -3.85 14.70
C GLU A 681 -6.18 -2.41 14.16
N ALA A 682 -6.52 -1.45 15.04
CA ALA A 682 -6.76 -0.06 14.65
C ALA A 682 -5.57 0.59 13.92
N HIS A 683 -4.34 0.29 14.33
CA HIS A 683 -3.15 0.84 13.70
C HIS A 683 -2.93 0.32 12.27
N VAL A 684 -3.44 -0.88 11.93
CA VAL A 684 -3.38 -1.44 10.57
C VAL A 684 -4.36 -0.67 9.67
N LEU A 685 -5.54 -0.31 10.19
CA LEU A 685 -6.50 0.54 9.49
C LEU A 685 -5.94 1.94 9.24
N GLU A 686 -5.25 2.52 10.23
CA GLU A 686 -4.58 3.81 10.05
C GLU A 686 -3.50 3.74 8.96
N ALA A 687 -2.70 2.66 8.96
CA ALA A 687 -1.72 2.41 7.91
C ALA A 687 -2.38 2.20 6.54
N GLU A 688 -3.53 1.52 6.46
CA GLU A 688 -4.29 1.32 5.24
C GLU A 688 -4.78 2.66 4.68
N LEU A 689 -5.41 3.49 5.51
CA LEU A 689 -5.89 4.82 5.12
C LEU A 689 -4.74 5.70 4.63
N ASP A 690 -3.60 5.67 5.31
CA ASP A 690 -2.42 6.43 4.90
C ASP A 690 -1.83 5.89 3.58
N THR A 691 -1.82 4.57 3.38
CA THR A 691 -1.42 3.93 2.12
C THR A 691 -2.34 4.37 0.98
N ILE A 692 -3.66 4.30 1.19
CA ILE A 692 -4.67 4.71 0.21
C ILE A 692 -4.54 6.20 -0.09
N ALA A 693 -4.21 7.05 0.87
CA ALA A 693 -4.04 8.48 0.62
C ALA A 693 -2.75 8.80 -0.13
N ARG A 694 -1.64 8.09 0.16
CA ARG A 694 -0.29 8.53 -0.22
C ARG A 694 0.42 7.67 -1.26
N ALA A 695 0.03 6.41 -1.47
CA ALA A 695 0.61 5.58 -2.53
C ALA A 695 0.49 6.29 -3.89
N ASP A 696 1.50 6.14 -4.76
CA ASP A 696 1.53 6.81 -6.06
C ASP A 696 0.40 6.30 -6.95
N LYS A 697 0.12 4.99 -6.90
CA LYS A 697 -0.97 4.33 -7.63
C LYS A 697 -1.73 3.38 -6.73
N MET A 698 -2.97 3.10 -7.11
CA MET A 698 -3.84 2.15 -6.42
C MET A 698 -4.54 1.26 -7.45
N ILE A 699 -4.42 -0.04 -7.23
CA ILE A 699 -5.07 -1.10 -7.99
C ILE A 699 -6.02 -1.84 -7.05
N VAL A 700 -7.20 -2.21 -7.55
CA VAL A 700 -8.20 -2.96 -6.80
C VAL A 700 -8.60 -4.23 -7.55
N SER A 701 -8.92 -5.28 -6.81
CA SER A 701 -9.25 -6.61 -7.35
C SER A 701 -10.74 -6.79 -7.72
N SER A 702 -11.63 -5.93 -7.21
CA SER A 702 -13.09 -6.08 -7.35
C SER A 702 -13.82 -4.76 -7.60
N GLN A 703 -15.03 -4.87 -8.15
CA GLN A 703 -15.92 -3.73 -8.39
C GLN A 703 -16.32 -3.06 -7.08
N TYR A 704 -16.56 -3.82 -6.01
CA TYR A 704 -16.88 -3.26 -4.71
C TYR A 704 -15.77 -2.32 -4.20
N LEU A 705 -14.50 -2.75 -4.29
CA LEU A 705 -13.37 -1.91 -3.90
C LEU A 705 -13.20 -0.71 -4.86
N PHE A 706 -13.44 -0.92 -6.16
CA PHE A 706 -13.43 0.17 -7.15
C PHE A 706 -14.46 1.26 -6.81
N ASP A 707 -15.69 0.86 -6.49
CA ASP A 707 -16.76 1.79 -6.14
C ASP A 707 -16.49 2.47 -4.78
N LYS A 708 -15.95 1.71 -3.81
CA LYS A 708 -15.60 2.21 -2.47
C LYS A 708 -14.54 3.30 -2.52
N PHE A 709 -13.50 3.13 -3.33
CA PHE A 709 -12.33 4.02 -3.33
C PHE A 709 -12.26 4.98 -4.53
N GLY A 710 -12.97 4.68 -5.62
CA GLY A 710 -12.94 5.48 -6.85
C GLY A 710 -13.49 6.89 -6.71
N ALA A 711 -14.33 7.14 -5.70
CA ALA A 711 -14.79 8.49 -5.37
C ALA A 711 -13.71 9.35 -4.68
N ALA A 712 -12.77 8.72 -3.98
CA ALA A 712 -11.75 9.42 -3.20
C ALA A 712 -10.48 9.70 -4.01
N ARG A 713 -10.11 8.80 -4.93
CA ARG A 713 -8.95 8.95 -5.80
C ARG A 713 -9.08 8.13 -7.06
N ARG A 714 -8.18 8.38 -8.02
CA ARG A 714 -8.02 7.51 -9.19
C ARG A 714 -7.55 6.13 -8.74
N VAL A 715 -8.33 5.12 -9.10
CA VAL A 715 -8.04 3.70 -8.89
C VAL A 715 -8.14 2.96 -10.23
N ALA A 716 -7.33 1.92 -10.41
CA ALA A 716 -7.43 1.01 -11.54
C ALA A 716 -7.93 -0.35 -11.08
N MET A 717 -8.71 -1.04 -11.90
CA MET A 717 -9.25 -2.35 -11.55
C MET A 717 -8.49 -3.45 -12.29
N VAL A 718 -7.82 -4.32 -11.55
CA VAL A 718 -7.17 -5.51 -12.09
C VAL A 718 -7.68 -6.72 -11.32
N ARG A 719 -8.64 -7.41 -11.93
CA ARG A 719 -9.28 -8.60 -11.35
C ARG A 719 -8.33 -9.78 -11.18
N ASN A 720 -8.78 -10.79 -10.46
CA ASN A 720 -8.08 -12.06 -10.40
C ASN A 720 -8.19 -12.83 -11.73
N GLY A 721 -7.42 -13.91 -11.83
CA GLY A 721 -7.41 -14.78 -13.00
C GLY A 721 -7.18 -16.24 -12.63
N THR A 722 -6.84 -17.04 -13.64
CA THR A 722 -6.46 -18.45 -13.47
C THR A 722 -5.19 -18.80 -14.23
N ASP A 723 -4.44 -19.77 -13.70
CA ASP A 723 -3.33 -20.39 -14.41
C ASP A 723 -3.87 -21.42 -15.40
N VAL A 724 -4.10 -20.96 -16.62
CA VAL A 724 -4.61 -21.79 -17.71
C VAL A 724 -3.68 -22.98 -17.97
N SER A 725 -2.36 -22.79 -17.86
CA SER A 725 -1.36 -23.84 -18.15
C SER A 725 -1.43 -25.01 -17.16
N HIS A 726 -1.81 -24.71 -15.91
CA HIS A 726 -2.03 -25.70 -14.87
C HIS A 726 -3.39 -26.39 -14.98
N PHE A 727 -4.47 -25.62 -15.15
CA PHE A 727 -5.83 -26.15 -15.05
C PHE A 727 -6.43 -26.70 -16.36
N THR A 728 -5.97 -26.28 -17.54
CA THR A 728 -6.59 -26.70 -18.83
C THR A 728 -5.96 -27.93 -19.49
N ARG A 729 -5.07 -28.65 -18.79
CA ARG A 729 -4.45 -29.91 -19.27
C ARG A 729 -5.47 -30.96 -19.73
N ASP A 730 -5.08 -31.84 -20.65
CA ASP A 730 -6.00 -32.82 -21.23
C ASP A 730 -6.46 -33.84 -20.16
N PRO A 731 -7.77 -34.15 -20.05
CA PRO A 731 -8.27 -35.18 -19.14
C PRO A 731 -7.60 -36.56 -19.31
N ASP A 732 -7.14 -36.94 -20.50
CA ASP A 732 -6.46 -38.23 -20.72
C ASP A 732 -5.03 -38.26 -20.12
N GLU A 733 -4.47 -37.09 -19.77
CA GLU A 733 -3.11 -36.96 -19.23
C GLU A 733 -3.06 -36.93 -17.70
N VAL A 734 -4.21 -36.76 -17.02
CA VAL A 734 -4.25 -36.52 -15.56
C VAL A 734 -5.19 -37.52 -14.88
N PRO A 735 -4.66 -38.66 -14.37
CA PRO A 735 -5.48 -39.62 -13.62
C PRO A 735 -6.01 -39.02 -12.32
N ALA A 736 -7.05 -39.63 -11.75
CA ALA A 736 -7.54 -39.25 -10.43
C ALA A 736 -6.40 -39.33 -9.39
N PRO A 737 -6.34 -38.41 -8.41
CA PRO A 737 -5.34 -38.51 -7.36
C PRO A 737 -5.47 -39.82 -6.59
N ARG A 738 -4.35 -40.48 -6.29
CA ARG A 738 -4.35 -41.78 -5.59
C ARG A 738 -5.10 -41.74 -4.26
N TRP A 739 -5.05 -40.61 -3.56
CA TRP A 739 -5.73 -40.44 -2.27
C TRP A 739 -7.26 -40.35 -2.39
N LEU A 740 -7.79 -40.13 -3.60
CA LEU A 740 -9.22 -40.05 -3.91
C LEU A 740 -9.79 -41.39 -4.43
N GLU A 741 -8.93 -42.33 -4.83
CA GLU A 741 -9.36 -43.63 -5.36
C GLU A 741 -10.24 -44.39 -4.35
N GLY A 742 -11.36 -44.92 -4.84
CA GLY A 742 -12.31 -45.70 -4.03
C GLY A 742 -13.16 -44.88 -3.04
N ARG A 743 -12.98 -43.56 -2.96
CA ARG A 743 -13.72 -42.67 -2.05
C ARG A 743 -14.94 -41.99 -2.69
N LEU A 744 -15.10 -42.10 -4.00
CA LEU A 744 -16.22 -41.52 -4.74
C LEU A 744 -17.39 -42.50 -4.80
N GLY A 745 -18.57 -42.03 -4.39
CA GLY A 745 -19.85 -42.71 -4.51
C GLY A 745 -20.18 -43.07 -5.97
N ARG A 746 -20.86 -44.21 -6.13
CA ARG A 746 -21.40 -44.68 -7.42
C ARG A 746 -22.87 -44.29 -7.51
N GLY A 747 -23.26 -43.67 -8.63
CA GLY A 747 -24.65 -43.28 -8.88
C GLY A 747 -25.13 -42.07 -8.07
N THR A 748 -24.23 -41.38 -7.36
CA THR A 748 -24.47 -40.12 -6.65
C THR A 748 -24.05 -38.92 -7.50
N ILE A 749 -24.54 -37.72 -7.17
CA ILE A 749 -24.04 -36.47 -7.75
C ILE A 749 -22.81 -36.02 -6.95
N ARG A 750 -21.65 -35.94 -7.59
CA ARG A 750 -20.39 -35.59 -6.92
C ARG A 750 -20.23 -34.09 -6.84
N VAL A 751 -20.15 -33.57 -5.62
CA VAL A 751 -20.06 -32.14 -5.34
C VAL A 751 -18.72 -31.83 -4.69
N GLY A 752 -17.95 -30.88 -5.23
CA GLY A 752 -16.61 -30.59 -4.75
C GLY A 752 -16.39 -29.14 -4.33
N TYR A 753 -15.49 -28.95 -3.36
CA TYR A 753 -14.94 -27.65 -2.98
C TYR A 753 -13.45 -27.79 -2.64
N VAL A 754 -12.65 -26.84 -3.10
CA VAL A 754 -11.24 -26.68 -2.70
C VAL A 754 -11.01 -25.25 -2.21
N GLY A 755 -10.60 -25.10 -0.97
CA GLY A 755 -10.31 -23.81 -0.35
C GLY A 755 -10.35 -23.86 1.18
N ALA A 756 -9.91 -22.79 1.83
CA ALA A 756 -10.06 -22.70 3.29
C ALA A 756 -11.55 -22.73 3.69
N ILE A 757 -11.85 -23.47 4.75
CA ILE A 757 -13.17 -23.60 5.35
C ILE A 757 -13.12 -22.80 6.66
N ALA A 758 -13.44 -21.51 6.54
CA ALA A 758 -13.32 -20.50 7.59
C ALA A 758 -14.66 -19.78 7.80
N GLU A 759 -14.66 -18.65 8.51
CA GLU A 759 -15.87 -17.90 8.88
C GLU A 759 -16.77 -17.51 7.71
N TRP A 760 -16.20 -17.27 6.53
CA TRP A 760 -16.97 -16.94 5.32
C TRP A 760 -17.62 -18.15 4.65
N PHE A 761 -17.26 -19.38 5.02
CA PHE A 761 -17.85 -20.59 4.46
C PHE A 761 -19.20 -20.87 5.15
N ASP A 762 -20.27 -20.92 4.36
CA ASP A 762 -21.63 -21.14 4.85
C ASP A 762 -21.86 -22.61 5.21
N THR A 763 -21.42 -22.96 6.41
CA THR A 763 -21.52 -24.32 6.95
C THR A 763 -22.97 -24.71 7.18
N ASP A 764 -23.81 -23.78 7.65
CA ASP A 764 -25.23 -24.05 7.94
C ASP A 764 -26.03 -24.31 6.66
N LEU A 765 -25.75 -23.56 5.58
CA LEU A 765 -26.30 -23.83 4.26
C LEU A 765 -25.92 -25.23 3.79
N LEU A 766 -24.63 -25.56 3.85
CA LEU A 766 -24.13 -26.83 3.33
C LEU A 766 -24.61 -28.03 4.17
N GLU A 767 -24.71 -27.89 5.49
CA GLU A 767 -25.25 -28.93 6.37
C GLU A 767 -26.69 -29.29 5.99
N ARG A 768 -27.53 -28.28 5.74
CA ARG A 768 -28.92 -28.48 5.30
C ARG A 768 -28.99 -29.13 3.92
N VAL A 769 -28.18 -28.65 2.97
CA VAL A 769 -28.07 -29.24 1.63
C VAL A 769 -27.67 -30.72 1.72
N ALA A 770 -26.66 -31.05 2.50
CA ALA A 770 -26.17 -32.42 2.66
C ALA A 770 -27.21 -33.34 3.32
N ARG A 771 -27.86 -32.87 4.40
CA ARG A 771 -28.84 -33.63 5.17
C ARG A 771 -30.10 -33.96 4.38
N ASP A 772 -30.61 -33.00 3.60
CA ASP A 772 -31.87 -33.15 2.87
C ASP A 772 -31.68 -33.87 1.52
N ASN A 773 -30.44 -34.10 1.08
CA ASN A 773 -30.10 -34.67 -0.24
C ASN A 773 -29.04 -35.78 -0.11
N PRO A 774 -29.40 -36.98 0.40
CA PRO A 774 -28.47 -38.10 0.58
C PRO A 774 -27.94 -38.67 -0.76
N ASP A 775 -28.52 -38.26 -1.89
CA ASP A 775 -28.06 -38.56 -3.25
C ASP A 775 -26.81 -37.75 -3.67
N PHE A 776 -26.43 -36.72 -2.90
CA PHE A 776 -25.21 -35.95 -3.13
C PHE A 776 -24.04 -36.56 -2.39
N ASP A 777 -22.88 -36.65 -3.05
CA ASP A 777 -21.61 -37.08 -2.48
C ASP A 777 -20.65 -35.89 -2.43
N ILE A 778 -20.51 -35.29 -1.26
CA ILE A 778 -19.89 -33.97 -1.08
C ILE A 778 -18.45 -34.14 -0.58
N HIS A 779 -17.47 -33.61 -1.32
CA HIS A 779 -16.06 -33.67 -0.98
C HIS A 779 -15.49 -32.26 -0.78
N LEU A 780 -14.93 -32.01 0.40
CA LEU A 780 -14.36 -30.71 0.78
C LEU A 780 -12.86 -30.87 1.04
N CYS A 781 -12.06 -30.05 0.39
CA CYS A 781 -10.60 -30.03 0.52
C CYS A 781 -10.13 -28.64 1.00
N GLY A 782 -9.32 -28.61 2.05
CA GLY A 782 -8.66 -27.42 2.58
C GLY A 782 -8.59 -27.40 4.10
N ALA A 783 -7.86 -26.41 4.64
CA ALA A 783 -7.76 -26.20 6.08
C ALA A 783 -9.12 -25.78 6.68
N VAL A 784 -9.44 -26.37 7.83
CA VAL A 784 -10.62 -26.04 8.63
C VAL A 784 -10.18 -25.19 9.81
N THR A 785 -10.69 -23.95 9.90
CA THR A 785 -10.34 -23.02 10.98
C THR A 785 -11.53 -22.58 11.81
N ALA A 786 -12.76 -22.92 11.40
CA ALA A 786 -13.97 -22.67 12.18
C ALA A 786 -14.42 -23.95 12.91
N GLU A 787 -15.02 -23.80 14.11
CA GLU A 787 -15.55 -24.94 14.90
C GLU A 787 -16.77 -25.59 14.24
N ALA A 788 -17.65 -24.80 13.60
CA ALA A 788 -18.87 -25.30 12.98
C ALA A 788 -18.65 -26.33 11.84
N PRO A 789 -17.66 -26.18 10.93
CA PRO A 789 -17.35 -27.16 9.89
C PRO A 789 -17.03 -28.57 10.37
N MET A 790 -16.56 -28.76 11.61
CA MET A 790 -16.35 -30.09 12.19
C MET A 790 -17.67 -30.89 12.26
N ARG A 791 -18.82 -30.20 12.29
CA ARG A 791 -20.15 -30.84 12.27
C ARG A 791 -20.50 -31.46 10.92
N LEU A 792 -19.91 -30.98 9.83
CA LEU A 792 -20.12 -31.56 8.50
C LEU A 792 -19.53 -32.97 8.39
N ASP A 793 -18.44 -33.25 9.13
CA ASP A 793 -17.78 -34.57 9.17
C ASP A 793 -18.68 -35.67 9.76
N ALA A 794 -19.72 -35.29 10.51
CA ALA A 794 -20.69 -36.24 11.07
C ALA A 794 -21.74 -36.72 10.04
N LEU A 795 -21.80 -36.12 8.85
CA LEU A 795 -22.77 -36.48 7.81
C LEU A 795 -22.21 -37.56 6.89
N ALA A 796 -22.96 -38.64 6.70
CA ALA A 796 -22.52 -39.83 5.96
C ALA A 796 -22.20 -39.59 4.47
N ASN A 797 -22.66 -38.47 3.91
CA ASN A 797 -22.47 -38.08 2.52
C ASN A 797 -21.57 -36.85 2.34
N VAL A 798 -20.82 -36.48 3.38
CA VAL A 798 -19.79 -35.44 3.33
C VAL A 798 -18.44 -36.06 3.71
N THR A 799 -17.39 -35.74 2.95
CA THR A 799 -16.01 -36.16 3.25
C THR A 799 -15.09 -34.96 3.31
N LEU A 800 -14.43 -34.77 4.45
CA LEU A 800 -13.35 -33.79 4.62
C LEU A 800 -11.99 -34.45 4.31
N HIS A 801 -11.28 -33.96 3.29
CA HIS A 801 -9.98 -34.50 2.91
C HIS A 801 -8.79 -33.75 3.53
N GLY A 802 -9.04 -32.60 4.18
CA GLY A 802 -7.99 -31.70 4.63
C GLY A 802 -7.28 -31.00 3.46
N GLU A 803 -6.09 -30.45 3.70
CA GLU A 803 -5.29 -29.80 2.66
C GLU A 803 -4.78 -30.82 1.63
N ILE A 804 -4.84 -30.44 0.34
CA ILE A 804 -4.35 -31.24 -0.78
C ILE A 804 -3.25 -30.47 -1.54
N PRO A 805 -2.28 -31.16 -2.17
CA PRO A 805 -1.26 -30.49 -2.98
C PRO A 805 -1.87 -29.69 -4.13
N TYR A 806 -1.35 -28.49 -4.41
CA TYR A 806 -1.81 -27.65 -5.52
C TYR A 806 -1.77 -28.38 -6.88
N ALA A 807 -0.79 -29.27 -7.06
CA ALA A 807 -0.65 -30.10 -8.26
C ALA A 807 -1.85 -31.05 -8.49
N ASP A 808 -2.52 -31.48 -7.41
CA ASP A 808 -3.63 -32.44 -7.46
C ASP A 808 -4.99 -31.76 -7.66
N VAL A 809 -5.08 -30.45 -7.44
CA VAL A 809 -6.35 -29.68 -7.49
C VAL A 809 -7.07 -29.83 -8.84
N PRO A 810 -6.42 -29.69 -10.01
CA PRO A 810 -7.11 -29.89 -11.29
C PRO A 810 -7.66 -31.31 -11.46
N ALA A 811 -6.92 -32.31 -11.00
CA ALA A 811 -7.32 -33.71 -11.07
C ALA A 811 -8.54 -33.99 -10.19
N PHE A 812 -8.55 -33.47 -8.95
CA PHE A 812 -9.69 -33.54 -8.05
C PHE A 812 -10.94 -32.88 -8.65
N HIS A 813 -10.84 -31.63 -9.13
CA HIS A 813 -11.97 -30.92 -9.71
C HIS A 813 -12.62 -31.70 -10.87
N ARG A 814 -11.81 -32.33 -11.73
CA ARG A 814 -12.31 -33.12 -12.86
C ARG A 814 -13.12 -34.35 -12.44
N GLN A 815 -12.94 -34.87 -11.21
CA GLN A 815 -13.73 -36.01 -10.71
C GLN A 815 -15.13 -35.63 -10.22
N MET A 816 -15.37 -34.35 -10.00
CA MET A 816 -16.64 -33.81 -9.52
C MET A 816 -17.61 -33.56 -10.68
N ASP A 817 -18.91 -33.65 -10.41
CA ASP A 817 -19.95 -33.25 -11.36
C ASP A 817 -20.28 -31.76 -11.20
N VAL A 818 -20.27 -31.25 -9.95
CA VAL A 818 -20.52 -29.84 -9.64
C VAL A 818 -19.46 -29.34 -8.66
N LEU A 819 -18.98 -28.12 -8.87
CA LEU A 819 -18.12 -27.43 -7.90
C LEU A 819 -18.91 -26.31 -7.23
N ILE A 820 -18.68 -26.07 -5.94
CA ILE A 820 -19.50 -25.13 -5.16
C ILE A 820 -18.70 -23.96 -4.59
N ILE A 821 -19.34 -22.81 -4.42
CA ILE A 821 -18.79 -21.65 -3.69
C ILE A 821 -19.86 -21.17 -2.68
N PRO A 822 -19.99 -21.85 -1.52
CA PRO A 822 -21.04 -21.56 -0.54
C PRO A 822 -20.58 -20.47 0.43
N PHE A 823 -20.42 -19.23 -0.03
CA PHE A 823 -19.87 -18.15 0.81
C PHE A 823 -20.96 -17.26 1.39
N GLN A 824 -20.81 -16.89 2.66
CA GLN A 824 -21.65 -15.91 3.33
C GLN A 824 -21.28 -14.50 2.89
N LEU A 825 -22.28 -13.62 2.69
CA LEU A 825 -22.05 -12.26 2.19
C LEU A 825 -21.59 -11.30 3.32
N LEU A 826 -20.41 -11.59 3.87
CA LEU A 826 -19.68 -10.73 4.81
C LEU A 826 -18.99 -9.57 4.07
N PRO A 827 -18.61 -8.46 4.75
CA PRO A 827 -17.88 -7.34 4.13
C PRO A 827 -16.64 -7.78 3.34
N ILE A 828 -15.84 -8.70 3.89
CA ILE A 828 -14.68 -9.30 3.21
C ILE A 828 -15.07 -10.01 1.91
N ILE A 829 -16.20 -10.71 1.87
CA ILE A 829 -16.67 -11.44 0.69
C ILE A 829 -17.26 -10.50 -0.37
N LYS A 830 -17.78 -9.33 -0.01
CA LYS A 830 -18.20 -8.32 -0.99
C LYS A 830 -17.02 -7.80 -1.82
N ALA A 831 -15.84 -7.71 -1.21
CA ALA A 831 -14.60 -7.32 -1.87
C ALA A 831 -13.93 -8.48 -2.64
N CYS A 832 -14.38 -9.72 -2.46
CA CYS A 832 -13.74 -10.91 -3.00
C CYS A 832 -14.06 -11.11 -4.49
N ASP A 833 -13.02 -11.12 -5.33
CA ASP A 833 -13.08 -11.70 -6.68
C ASP A 833 -12.65 -13.18 -6.64
N PRO A 834 -13.58 -14.15 -6.67
CA PRO A 834 -13.30 -15.52 -6.28
C PRO A 834 -12.50 -16.30 -7.34
N VAL A 835 -11.19 -16.46 -7.08
CA VAL A 835 -10.24 -17.24 -7.91
C VAL A 835 -10.81 -18.60 -8.33
N LYS A 836 -11.51 -19.27 -7.40
CA LYS A 836 -12.13 -20.59 -7.58
C LYS A 836 -12.99 -20.70 -8.84
N PHE A 837 -13.77 -19.68 -9.17
CA PHE A 837 -14.64 -19.76 -10.34
C PHE A 837 -13.84 -19.79 -11.65
N TYR A 838 -12.72 -19.07 -11.72
CA TYR A 838 -11.84 -19.13 -12.89
C TYR A 838 -11.17 -20.51 -13.00
N GLU A 839 -10.75 -21.10 -11.88
CA GLU A 839 -10.21 -22.48 -11.84
C GLU A 839 -11.25 -23.51 -12.28
N TYR A 840 -12.49 -23.40 -11.80
CA TYR A 840 -13.60 -24.30 -12.13
C TYR A 840 -13.97 -24.19 -13.62
N SER A 841 -13.91 -22.97 -14.14
CA SER A 841 -14.10 -22.68 -15.57
C SER A 841 -13.00 -23.32 -16.41
N ALA A 842 -11.74 -23.27 -15.97
CA ALA A 842 -10.60 -23.84 -16.69
C ALA A 842 -10.69 -25.38 -16.81
N VAL A 843 -11.16 -26.05 -15.76
CA VAL A 843 -11.42 -27.51 -15.78
C VAL A 843 -12.79 -27.88 -16.36
N LYS A 844 -13.55 -26.90 -16.86
CA LYS A 844 -14.86 -27.09 -17.52
C LYS A 844 -15.89 -27.75 -16.60
N ARG A 845 -15.94 -27.32 -15.34
CA ARG A 845 -16.89 -27.85 -14.35
C ARG A 845 -17.94 -26.80 -13.99
N PRO A 846 -19.23 -27.17 -14.01
CA PRO A 846 -20.30 -26.24 -13.66
C PRO A 846 -20.18 -25.84 -12.19
N THR A 847 -20.48 -24.57 -11.92
CA THR A 847 -20.33 -24.00 -10.58
C THR A 847 -21.66 -23.56 -10.01
N VAL A 848 -21.94 -23.95 -8.76
CA VAL A 848 -23.08 -23.43 -7.98
C VAL A 848 -22.54 -22.57 -6.83
N SER A 849 -22.98 -21.33 -6.74
CA SER A 849 -22.50 -20.36 -5.75
C SER A 849 -23.66 -19.70 -5.01
N THR A 850 -23.38 -19.17 -3.82
CA THR A 850 -24.23 -18.11 -3.28
C THR A 850 -24.17 -16.87 -4.20
N PRO A 851 -25.11 -15.92 -4.11
CA PRO A 851 -25.17 -14.77 -5.02
C PRO A 851 -24.07 -13.73 -4.73
N LEU A 852 -22.83 -14.07 -5.10
CA LEU A 852 -21.67 -13.19 -4.97
C LEU A 852 -21.71 -12.09 -6.04
N PRO A 853 -21.53 -10.80 -5.70
CA PRO A 853 -21.59 -9.69 -6.66
C PRO A 853 -20.65 -9.88 -7.85
N GLU A 854 -19.40 -10.26 -7.59
CA GLU A 854 -18.39 -10.47 -8.63
C GLU A 854 -18.74 -11.60 -9.60
N LEU A 855 -19.52 -12.60 -9.17
CA LEU A 855 -19.95 -13.69 -10.05
C LEU A 855 -21.13 -13.32 -10.95
N ALA A 856 -21.78 -12.18 -10.75
CA ALA A 856 -22.88 -11.75 -11.60
C ALA A 856 -22.45 -11.58 -13.08
N ARG A 857 -21.20 -11.18 -13.31
CA ARG A 857 -20.64 -10.98 -14.67
C ARG A 857 -20.46 -12.27 -15.46
N ALA A 858 -20.38 -13.41 -14.78
CA ALA A 858 -20.31 -14.71 -15.42
C ALA A 858 -21.67 -15.16 -16.00
N GLY A 859 -22.75 -14.40 -15.74
CA GLY A 859 -24.05 -14.62 -16.36
C GLY A 859 -24.64 -16.00 -16.04
N ASP A 860 -24.89 -16.77 -17.08
CA ASP A 860 -25.44 -18.13 -17.05
C ASP A 860 -24.37 -19.23 -16.93
N LEU A 861 -23.08 -18.87 -16.88
CA LEU A 861 -21.97 -19.81 -16.62
C LEU A 861 -21.89 -20.24 -15.15
N VAL A 862 -22.55 -19.49 -14.25
CA VAL A 862 -22.61 -19.79 -12.82
C VAL A 862 -24.06 -19.86 -12.34
N PHE A 863 -24.39 -20.94 -11.64
CA PHE A 863 -25.68 -21.12 -11.01
C PHE A 863 -25.66 -20.49 -9.63
N ARG A 864 -26.71 -19.74 -9.28
CA ARG A 864 -26.76 -18.94 -8.05
C ARG A 864 -28.03 -19.23 -7.26
N ALA A 865 -27.89 -19.39 -5.94
CA ALA A 865 -29.03 -19.56 -5.03
C ALA A 865 -28.68 -19.06 -3.62
N SER A 866 -29.67 -18.55 -2.88
CA SER A 866 -29.47 -17.94 -1.56
C SER A 866 -29.86 -18.83 -0.39
N ASP A 867 -30.57 -19.94 -0.63
CA ASP A 867 -31.09 -20.84 0.40
C ASP A 867 -30.80 -22.30 0.06
N ALA A 868 -30.88 -23.20 1.05
CA ALA A 868 -30.49 -24.60 0.91
C ALA A 868 -31.29 -25.35 -0.15
N LYS A 869 -32.60 -25.08 -0.26
CA LYS A 869 -33.48 -25.75 -1.22
C LYS A 869 -33.11 -25.34 -2.65
N GLY A 870 -33.01 -24.04 -2.89
CA GLY A 870 -32.60 -23.49 -4.18
C GLY A 870 -31.19 -23.92 -4.54
N PHE A 871 -30.26 -23.98 -3.58
CA PHE A 871 -28.88 -24.42 -3.81
C PHE A 871 -28.83 -25.88 -4.26
N ALA A 872 -29.58 -26.78 -3.61
CA ALA A 872 -29.70 -28.17 -4.02
C ALA A 872 -30.38 -28.33 -5.40
N GLU A 873 -31.41 -27.54 -5.70
CA GLU A 873 -32.04 -27.51 -7.03
C GLU A 873 -31.05 -27.08 -8.12
N GLN A 874 -30.21 -26.07 -7.86
CA GLN A 874 -29.16 -25.65 -8.79
C GLN A 874 -28.07 -26.72 -8.95
N ILE A 875 -27.68 -27.44 -7.91
CA ILE A 875 -26.74 -28.59 -8.03
C ILE A 875 -27.32 -29.65 -9.00
N ARG A 876 -28.58 -30.03 -8.84
CA ARG A 876 -29.22 -31.01 -9.74
C ARG A 876 -29.32 -30.52 -11.18
N ARG A 877 -29.56 -29.22 -11.37
CA ARG A 877 -29.59 -28.60 -12.70
C ARG A 877 -28.20 -28.51 -13.34
N ALA A 878 -27.17 -28.25 -12.53
CA ALA A 878 -25.80 -28.08 -12.97
C ALA A 878 -25.11 -29.42 -13.30
N ALA A 879 -25.37 -30.48 -12.55
CA ALA A 879 -24.65 -31.76 -12.66
C ALA A 879 -24.65 -32.38 -14.07
N PRO A 880 -25.76 -32.41 -14.84
CA PRO A 880 -25.74 -32.94 -16.21
C PRO A 880 -24.81 -32.17 -17.15
N LEU A 881 -24.55 -30.88 -16.89
CA LEU A 881 -23.71 -30.02 -17.72
C LEU A 881 -22.21 -30.30 -17.56
N ALA A 882 -21.81 -31.09 -16.55
CA ALA A 882 -20.41 -31.52 -16.38
C ALA A 882 -19.86 -32.28 -17.58
N ARG A 883 -20.74 -32.86 -18.40
CA ARG A 883 -20.42 -33.63 -19.61
C ARG A 883 -20.92 -32.96 -20.88
N ASP A 884 -21.47 -31.75 -20.78
CA ASP A 884 -21.95 -30.97 -21.92
C ASP A 884 -20.75 -30.28 -22.62
N PRO A 885 -20.47 -30.61 -23.91
CA PRO A 885 -19.33 -30.05 -24.63
C PRO A 885 -19.44 -28.54 -24.87
N ASP A 886 -20.65 -28.03 -25.14
CA ASP A 886 -20.87 -26.62 -25.48
C ASP A 886 -20.74 -25.75 -24.24
N PHE A 887 -21.35 -26.17 -23.13
CA PHE A 887 -21.20 -25.51 -21.85
C PHE A 887 -19.73 -25.52 -21.38
N GLY A 888 -19.06 -26.66 -21.51
CA GLY A 888 -17.63 -26.80 -21.20
C GLY A 888 -16.73 -25.92 -22.09
N ALA A 889 -17.05 -25.74 -23.36
CA ALA A 889 -16.32 -24.84 -24.26
C ALA A 889 -16.45 -23.37 -23.85
N ARG A 890 -17.65 -22.94 -23.44
CA ARG A 890 -17.89 -21.58 -22.94
C ARG A 890 -17.16 -21.30 -21.64
N LEU A 891 -17.16 -22.25 -20.70
CA LEU A 891 -16.36 -22.16 -19.46
C LEU A 891 -14.86 -22.05 -19.76
N ARG A 892 -14.36 -22.87 -20.68
CA ARG A 892 -12.94 -22.80 -21.10
C ARG A 892 -12.60 -21.43 -21.68
N GLN A 893 -13.47 -20.88 -22.54
CA GLN A 893 -13.25 -19.55 -23.11
C GLN A 893 -13.21 -18.49 -22.01
N TYR A 894 -14.14 -18.53 -21.05
CA TYR A 894 -14.13 -17.63 -19.90
C TYR A 894 -12.81 -17.72 -19.11
N ALA A 895 -12.28 -18.92 -18.87
CA ALA A 895 -10.98 -19.08 -18.22
C ALA A 895 -9.81 -18.49 -19.03
N LEU A 896 -9.80 -18.70 -20.34
CA LEU A 896 -8.76 -18.17 -21.23
C LEU A 896 -8.77 -16.64 -21.26
N ASP A 897 -9.94 -16.02 -21.31
CA ASP A 897 -10.11 -14.57 -21.29
C ASP A 897 -9.72 -13.96 -19.93
N ASN A 898 -9.53 -14.81 -18.91
CA ASN A 898 -9.19 -14.43 -17.54
C ASN A 898 -7.86 -15.07 -17.07
N ASP A 899 -6.93 -15.29 -17.98
CA ASP A 899 -5.57 -15.77 -17.68
C ASP A 899 -4.75 -14.71 -16.89
N TRP A 900 -3.91 -15.16 -15.96
CA TRP A 900 -3.03 -14.29 -15.18
C TRP A 900 -2.09 -13.42 -16.03
N ARG A 901 -1.71 -13.86 -17.24
CA ARG A 901 -0.91 -13.07 -18.20
C ARG A 901 -1.55 -11.73 -18.53
N PHE A 902 -2.87 -11.72 -18.73
CA PHE A 902 -3.59 -10.48 -19.02
C PHE A 902 -3.66 -9.59 -17.78
N ARG A 903 -3.83 -10.17 -16.58
CA ARG A 903 -3.85 -9.41 -15.31
C ARG A 903 -2.51 -8.76 -15.01
N ALA A 904 -1.41 -9.48 -15.23
CA ALA A 904 -0.07 -8.93 -15.12
C ALA A 904 0.19 -7.84 -16.16
N ALA A 905 -0.24 -8.04 -17.42
CA ALA A 905 -0.12 -7.02 -18.46
C ALA A 905 -0.91 -5.74 -18.12
N ASP A 906 -2.16 -5.87 -17.65
CA ASP A 906 -2.99 -4.76 -17.20
C ASP A 906 -2.32 -4.00 -16.04
N MET A 907 -1.80 -4.73 -15.05
CA MET A 907 -1.10 -4.15 -13.90
C MET A 907 0.19 -3.44 -14.31
N LEU A 908 1.01 -4.03 -15.19
CA LEU A 908 2.21 -3.40 -15.73
C LEU A 908 1.89 -2.14 -16.54
N ALA A 909 0.83 -2.17 -17.35
CA ALA A 909 0.38 -1.02 -18.11
C ALA A 909 -0.01 0.13 -17.16
N GLU A 910 -0.78 -0.17 -16.11
CA GLU A 910 -1.17 0.82 -15.11
C GLU A 910 0.03 1.34 -14.30
N MET A 911 0.98 0.47 -13.92
CA MET A 911 2.23 0.84 -13.26
C MET A 911 3.13 1.72 -14.15
N GLY A 912 3.15 1.52 -15.46
CA GLY A 912 3.89 2.37 -16.40
C GLY A 912 3.16 3.66 -16.81
N ARG A 913 1.85 3.75 -16.58
CA ARG A 913 1.02 4.87 -17.08
C ARG A 913 1.26 6.17 -16.32
N GLU A 914 1.85 7.15 -16.99
CA GLU A 914 2.11 8.49 -16.45
C GLU A 914 1.55 9.60 -17.36
N PRO A 915 1.09 10.74 -16.80
CA PRO A 915 0.70 11.89 -17.61
C PRO A 915 1.89 12.40 -18.43
N LYS A 916 1.64 13.07 -19.55
CA LYS A 916 2.74 13.55 -20.38
C LYS A 916 3.45 14.73 -19.72
N LEU A 917 4.77 14.66 -19.60
CA LEU A 917 5.63 15.74 -19.10
C LEU A 917 6.45 16.33 -20.25
N SER A 918 6.39 17.65 -20.44
CA SER A 918 7.29 18.37 -21.36
C SER A 918 8.39 19.06 -20.59
N VAL A 919 9.65 18.77 -20.92
CA VAL A 919 10.80 19.50 -20.36
C VAL A 919 11.32 20.46 -21.41
N VAL A 920 11.24 21.76 -21.13
CA VAL A 920 11.78 22.82 -21.98
C VAL A 920 13.22 23.08 -21.58
N VAL A 921 14.14 22.87 -22.51
CA VAL A 921 15.57 23.12 -22.33
C VAL A 921 16.01 24.21 -23.29
N LEU A 922 16.35 25.39 -22.76
CA LEU A 922 16.84 26.51 -23.54
C LEU A 922 18.36 26.42 -23.72
N HIS A 923 18.84 26.42 -24.96
CA HIS A 923 20.26 26.43 -25.30
C HIS A 923 20.69 27.80 -25.83
N TYR A 924 21.81 28.31 -25.30
CA TYR A 924 22.50 29.48 -25.82
C TYR A 924 24.00 29.41 -25.53
N GLY A 925 24.82 29.62 -26.56
CA GLY A 925 26.29 29.67 -26.44
C GLY A 925 26.99 28.73 -27.42
N ALA A 926 28.32 28.67 -27.34
CA ALA A 926 29.12 27.79 -28.19
C ALA A 926 29.32 26.38 -27.60
N ASP A 927 29.15 26.23 -26.28
CA ASP A 927 29.37 24.99 -25.57
C ASP A 927 28.10 24.13 -25.57
N THR A 928 28.13 23.04 -26.33
CA THR A 928 27.04 22.05 -26.41
C THR A 928 27.22 20.90 -25.43
N ASP A 929 28.40 20.72 -24.84
CA ASP A 929 28.73 19.52 -24.04
C ASP A 929 27.82 19.40 -22.82
N MET A 930 27.56 20.51 -22.12
CA MET A 930 26.64 20.53 -20.98
C MET A 930 25.19 20.23 -21.39
N THR A 931 24.74 20.80 -22.51
CA THR A 931 23.39 20.56 -23.01
C THR A 931 23.21 19.09 -23.39
N LEU A 932 24.17 18.54 -24.12
CA LEU A 932 24.14 17.13 -24.52
C LEU A 932 24.25 16.20 -23.31
N ALA A 933 25.04 16.56 -22.29
CA ALA A 933 25.16 15.81 -21.05
C ALA A 933 23.87 15.83 -20.22
N ALA A 934 23.22 17.00 -20.08
CA ALA A 934 21.93 17.12 -19.41
C ALA A 934 20.83 16.33 -20.14
N LEU A 935 20.79 16.42 -21.47
CA LEU A 935 19.90 15.62 -22.30
C LEU A 935 20.20 14.12 -22.18
N HIS A 936 21.48 13.72 -22.14
CA HIS A 936 21.86 12.32 -21.97
C HIS A 936 21.49 11.80 -20.58
N ALA A 937 21.68 12.58 -19.52
CA ALA A 937 21.26 12.20 -18.17
C ALA A 937 19.74 12.07 -18.08
N MET A 938 18.99 12.95 -18.76
CA MET A 938 17.52 12.93 -18.78
C MET A 938 16.92 11.92 -19.76
N LEU A 939 17.62 11.49 -20.81
CA LEU A 939 17.04 10.63 -21.86
C LEU A 939 17.76 9.27 -22.01
N GLY A 940 18.93 9.12 -21.40
CA GLY A 940 19.79 7.95 -21.51
C GLY A 940 19.25 6.70 -20.82
N THR A 941 20.14 5.73 -20.57
CA THR A 941 19.81 4.34 -20.19
C THR A 941 19.28 4.15 -18.75
N GLY A 942 18.62 5.15 -18.16
CA GLY A 942 18.15 5.13 -16.76
C GLY A 942 16.90 5.99 -16.54
N GLU A 943 15.82 5.63 -17.24
CA GLU A 943 14.40 5.90 -16.95
C GLU A 943 14.07 7.19 -16.18
N VAL A 944 14.26 8.33 -16.83
CA VAL A 944 13.82 9.63 -16.31
C VAL A 944 12.40 9.87 -16.84
N TYR A 945 11.42 9.37 -16.08
CA TYR A 945 9.98 9.55 -16.31
C TYR A 945 9.39 8.83 -17.57
N PRO A 946 8.40 7.92 -17.42
CA PRO A 946 7.90 7.07 -18.52
C PRO A 946 7.31 7.79 -19.74
N ASN A 947 6.67 8.95 -19.57
CA ASN A 947 5.96 9.66 -20.64
C ASN A 947 6.50 11.09 -20.81
N LEU A 948 7.76 11.17 -21.22
CA LEU A 948 8.55 12.40 -21.32
C LEU A 948 8.71 12.84 -22.78
N GLU A 949 8.56 14.15 -23.02
CA GLU A 949 9.11 14.83 -24.20
C GLU A 949 10.05 15.96 -23.77
N VAL A 950 10.98 16.30 -24.65
CA VAL A 950 11.92 17.41 -24.45
C VAL A 950 11.76 18.41 -25.57
N VAL A 951 11.48 19.66 -25.22
CA VAL A 951 11.46 20.78 -26.15
C VAL A 951 12.79 21.51 -26.03
N LEU A 952 13.73 21.15 -26.91
CA LEU A 952 15.04 21.79 -27.00
C LEU A 952 14.89 23.09 -27.80
N VAL A 953 15.15 24.23 -27.18
CA VAL A 953 15.03 25.54 -27.82
C VAL A 953 16.42 26.08 -28.12
N ASP A 954 16.75 26.21 -29.41
CA ASP A 954 17.91 26.97 -29.84
C ASP A 954 17.62 28.48 -29.82
N ASN A 955 18.42 29.23 -29.07
CA ASN A 955 18.24 30.67 -28.89
C ASN A 955 19.27 31.49 -29.69
N GLY A 956 19.43 31.17 -30.97
CA GLY A 956 20.29 31.92 -31.90
C GLY A 956 21.74 31.47 -31.90
N SER A 957 21.98 30.16 -31.98
CA SER A 957 23.34 29.61 -32.05
C SER A 957 23.96 29.73 -33.45
N THR A 958 25.28 29.52 -33.55
CA THR A 958 25.96 29.49 -34.85
C THR A 958 25.53 28.27 -35.68
N PRO A 959 25.72 28.28 -37.01
CA PRO A 959 25.36 27.14 -37.86
C PRO A 959 26.00 25.81 -37.43
N GLU A 960 27.23 25.84 -36.90
CA GLU A 960 27.94 24.65 -36.42
C GLU A 960 27.30 24.05 -35.17
N VAL A 961 26.93 24.90 -34.21
CA VAL A 961 26.23 24.48 -32.98
C VAL A 961 24.83 23.97 -33.31
N LEU A 962 24.11 24.70 -34.17
CA LEU A 962 22.76 24.33 -34.57
C LEU A 962 22.74 22.97 -35.29
N ALA A 963 23.77 22.65 -36.08
CA ALA A 963 23.92 21.33 -36.69
C ALA A 963 24.00 20.21 -35.62
N VAL A 964 24.79 20.42 -34.56
CA VAL A 964 24.89 19.47 -33.44
C VAL A 964 23.54 19.27 -32.74
N LEU A 965 22.79 20.34 -32.50
CA LEU A 965 21.47 20.26 -31.86
C LEU A 965 20.45 19.55 -32.76
N ARG A 966 20.47 19.80 -34.07
CA ARG A 966 19.64 19.10 -35.06
C ARG A 966 19.95 17.61 -35.11
N ASP A 967 21.23 17.25 -35.15
CA ASP A 967 21.66 15.84 -35.15
C ASP A 967 21.21 15.13 -33.86
N ARG A 968 21.31 15.80 -32.70
CA ARG A 968 20.84 15.23 -31.43
C ARG A 968 19.32 15.04 -31.41
N ALA A 969 18.56 16.01 -31.92
CA ALA A 969 17.10 15.93 -31.99
C ALA A 969 16.63 14.85 -32.97
N ALA A 970 17.31 14.71 -34.12
CA ALA A 970 17.01 13.65 -35.08
C ALA A 970 17.35 12.23 -34.57
N ALA A 971 18.25 12.12 -33.59
CA ALA A 971 18.64 10.84 -33.00
C ALA A 971 17.66 10.30 -31.93
N ASP A 972 16.69 11.10 -31.46
CA ASP A 972 15.75 10.70 -30.40
C ASP A 972 14.40 11.41 -30.60
N ASP A 973 13.38 10.64 -30.99
CA ASP A 973 12.04 11.15 -31.33
C ASP A 973 11.33 11.88 -30.16
N ARG A 974 11.84 11.73 -28.93
CA ARG A 974 11.33 12.48 -27.77
C ARG A 974 11.79 13.95 -27.76
N ILE A 975 12.81 14.29 -28.54
CA ILE A 975 13.37 15.64 -28.61
C ILE A 975 12.75 16.41 -29.77
N ARG A 976 12.05 17.49 -29.44
CA ARG A 976 11.55 18.47 -30.40
C ARG A 976 12.44 19.71 -30.37
N LEU A 977 13.11 19.99 -31.48
CA LEU A 977 13.91 21.21 -31.65
C LEU A 977 13.01 22.40 -32.05
N VAL A 978 13.18 23.54 -31.39
CA VAL A 978 12.59 24.84 -31.74
C VAL A 978 13.73 25.82 -32.02
N GLU A 979 13.76 26.39 -33.22
CA GLU A 979 14.83 27.28 -33.65
C GLU A 979 14.34 28.72 -33.65
N ASN A 980 14.84 29.56 -32.73
CA ASN A 980 14.44 30.97 -32.68
C ASN A 980 15.14 31.83 -33.74
N GLY A 981 16.28 31.38 -34.28
CA GLY A 981 17.09 32.10 -35.26
C GLY A 981 17.89 33.29 -34.71
N GLU A 982 17.46 33.87 -33.58
CA GLU A 982 18.17 34.92 -32.85
C GLU A 982 18.06 34.70 -31.32
N ASN A 983 18.88 35.41 -30.54
CA ASN A 983 18.80 35.36 -29.08
C ASN A 983 17.64 36.23 -28.57
N LEU A 984 16.54 35.57 -28.18
CA LEU A 984 15.35 36.24 -27.66
C LEU A 984 15.41 36.58 -26.16
N GLY A 985 16.48 36.18 -25.46
CA GLY A 985 16.57 36.23 -24.00
C GLY A 985 15.87 35.04 -23.33
N PHE A 986 15.91 34.99 -21.99
CA PHE A 986 15.44 33.84 -21.21
C PHE A 986 13.92 33.63 -21.29
N ALA A 987 13.12 34.65 -20.93
CA ALA A 987 11.66 34.52 -20.89
C ALA A 987 11.06 34.21 -22.26
N ARG A 988 11.43 34.96 -23.31
CA ARG A 988 10.92 34.75 -24.68
C ARG A 988 11.35 33.40 -25.26
N GLY A 989 12.60 32.99 -25.00
CA GLY A 989 13.12 31.69 -25.41
C GLY A 989 12.36 30.54 -24.77
N ASN A 990 12.21 30.56 -23.43
CA ASN A 990 11.40 29.57 -22.72
C ASN A 990 9.93 29.59 -23.15
N ASN A 991 9.34 30.77 -23.38
CA ASN A 991 7.97 30.89 -23.88
C ASN A 991 7.78 30.23 -25.26
N ALA A 992 8.78 30.29 -26.15
CA ALA A 992 8.75 29.55 -27.42
C ALA A 992 8.69 28.03 -27.18
N GLY A 993 9.49 27.53 -26.24
CA GLY A 993 9.45 26.14 -25.81
C GLY A 993 8.12 25.73 -25.16
N ILE A 994 7.60 26.53 -24.22
CA ILE A 994 6.33 26.29 -23.54
C ILE A 994 5.17 26.19 -24.55
N ARG A 995 5.17 27.02 -25.60
CA ARG A 995 4.15 26.98 -26.66
C ARG A 995 4.25 25.72 -27.54
N ALA A 996 5.45 25.17 -27.70
CA ALA A 996 5.66 23.94 -28.47
C ALA A 996 5.45 22.65 -27.64
N ALA A 997 5.47 22.77 -26.31
CA ALA A 997 5.22 21.69 -25.36
C ALA A 997 3.75 21.25 -25.34
N THR A 998 3.52 19.95 -25.29
CA THR A 998 2.21 19.29 -25.38
C THR A 998 1.81 18.51 -24.12
N GLY A 999 2.67 18.49 -23.10
CA GLY A 999 2.47 17.79 -21.85
C GLY A 999 1.44 18.46 -20.94
N GLU A 1000 0.82 17.63 -20.09
CA GLU A 1000 -0.06 18.06 -18.99
C GLU A 1000 0.73 18.81 -17.91
N PHE A 1001 2.01 18.46 -17.77
CA PHE A 1001 2.98 19.14 -16.92
C PHE A 1001 4.11 19.70 -17.78
N VAL A 1002 4.65 20.84 -17.36
CA VAL A 1002 5.73 21.53 -18.06
C VAL A 1002 6.82 21.82 -17.05
N LEU A 1003 8.05 21.43 -17.35
CA LEU A 1003 9.24 21.77 -16.58
C LEU A 1003 10.11 22.71 -17.40
N LEU A 1004 10.50 23.84 -16.83
CA LEU A 1004 11.65 24.61 -17.33
C LEU A 1004 12.90 24.04 -16.70
N LEU A 1005 13.90 23.73 -17.52
CA LEU A 1005 15.16 23.15 -17.07
C LEU A 1005 16.35 23.82 -17.78
N ASN A 1006 17.26 24.38 -16.99
CA ASN A 1006 18.51 24.90 -17.52
C ASN A 1006 19.38 23.76 -18.07
N ASN A 1007 20.14 24.06 -19.12
CA ASN A 1007 20.97 23.11 -19.84
C ASN A 1007 22.26 22.68 -19.10
N ASP A 1008 22.55 23.24 -17.93
CA ASP A 1008 23.70 22.92 -17.06
C ASP A 1008 23.26 22.24 -15.74
N THR A 1009 22.15 21.51 -15.79
CA THR A 1009 21.53 20.87 -14.63
C THR A 1009 21.38 19.35 -14.80
N PHE A 1010 21.35 18.64 -13.68
CA PHE A 1010 21.19 17.20 -13.63
C PHE A 1010 20.23 16.82 -12.51
N LEU A 1011 19.15 16.15 -12.89
CA LEU A 1011 18.10 15.73 -11.96
C LEU A 1011 18.49 14.40 -11.29
N ALA A 1012 18.27 14.32 -9.98
CA ALA A 1012 18.37 13.04 -9.29
C ALA A 1012 17.25 12.09 -9.74
N PRO A 1013 17.47 10.77 -9.68
CA PRO A 1013 16.43 9.81 -10.02
C PRO A 1013 15.17 10.00 -9.19
N GLY A 1014 14.00 9.83 -9.82
CA GLY A 1014 12.70 10.06 -9.19
C GLY A 1014 12.31 11.53 -9.01
N ALA A 1015 13.20 12.51 -9.22
CA ALA A 1015 12.89 13.93 -9.00
C ALA A 1015 11.74 14.45 -9.89
N LEU A 1016 11.71 14.06 -11.17
CA LEU A 1016 10.61 14.43 -12.08
C LEU A 1016 9.28 13.84 -11.61
N LEU A 1017 9.28 12.56 -11.25
CA LEU A 1017 8.09 11.87 -10.74
C LEU A 1017 7.59 12.53 -9.45
N ALA A 1018 8.49 12.87 -8.52
CA ALA A 1018 8.17 13.57 -7.29
C ALA A 1018 7.47 14.91 -7.56
N MET A 1019 8.04 15.75 -8.42
CA MET A 1019 7.47 17.07 -8.76
C MET A 1019 6.09 16.95 -9.42
N VAL A 1020 5.90 15.99 -10.35
CA VAL A 1020 4.58 15.72 -10.93
C VAL A 1020 3.59 15.30 -9.83
N ARG A 1021 3.99 14.41 -8.92
CA ARG A 1021 3.13 13.94 -7.83
C ARG A 1021 2.77 15.06 -6.86
N HIS A 1022 3.67 16.01 -6.58
CA HIS A 1022 3.35 17.19 -5.77
C HIS A 1022 2.24 18.02 -6.40
N LEU A 1023 2.32 18.31 -7.69
CA LEU A 1023 1.29 19.08 -8.40
C LEU A 1023 -0.03 18.31 -8.56
N GLN A 1024 0.00 16.97 -8.59
CA GLN A 1024 -1.21 16.14 -8.61
C GLN A 1024 -1.90 16.05 -7.25
N ARG A 1025 -1.13 15.96 -6.16
CA ARG A 1025 -1.64 15.79 -4.79
C ARG A 1025 -2.11 17.10 -4.15
N ASN A 1026 -1.54 18.23 -4.56
CA ASN A 1026 -1.77 19.53 -3.94
C ASN A 1026 -2.38 20.50 -4.98
N PRO A 1027 -3.71 20.59 -5.08
CA PRO A 1027 -4.37 21.53 -6.00
C PRO A 1027 -3.98 22.99 -5.77
N GLU A 1028 -3.65 23.36 -4.54
CA GLU A 1028 -3.20 24.69 -4.14
C GLU A 1028 -1.78 25.01 -4.61
N LEU A 1029 -0.95 24.02 -4.94
CA LEU A 1029 0.41 24.21 -5.42
C LEU A 1029 0.42 24.43 -6.92
N GLY A 1030 0.80 25.64 -7.37
CA GLY A 1030 0.83 26.00 -8.78
C GLY A 1030 2.20 25.83 -9.44
N ILE A 1031 3.28 26.05 -8.69
CA ILE A 1031 4.67 25.90 -9.16
C ILE A 1031 5.46 25.11 -8.12
N VAL A 1032 6.26 24.14 -8.58
CA VAL A 1032 7.16 23.38 -7.71
C VAL A 1032 8.57 23.34 -8.28
N GLY A 1033 9.58 23.57 -7.43
CA GLY A 1033 11.00 23.39 -7.76
C GLY A 1033 11.67 22.37 -6.83
N PRO A 1034 12.79 21.75 -7.23
CA PRO A 1034 13.53 20.82 -6.40
C PRO A 1034 14.51 21.54 -5.47
N MET A 1035 15.00 20.82 -4.46
CA MET A 1035 16.21 21.23 -3.76
C MET A 1035 17.40 21.22 -4.70
N THR A 1036 18.40 22.07 -4.43
CA THR A 1036 19.61 22.12 -5.25
C THR A 1036 20.86 22.43 -4.44
N ASN A 1037 22.03 22.02 -4.94
CA ASN A 1037 23.32 22.39 -4.37
C ASN A 1037 23.59 23.89 -4.46
N ASN A 1038 22.98 24.59 -5.43
CA ASN A 1038 23.40 25.95 -5.75
C ASN A 1038 22.30 26.83 -6.36
N ILE A 1039 21.80 27.77 -5.56
CA ILE A 1039 20.88 28.84 -5.96
C ILE A 1039 20.88 29.95 -4.91
N GLY A 1040 20.35 31.14 -5.23
CA GLY A 1040 20.32 32.32 -4.35
C GLY A 1040 19.14 32.42 -3.38
N ASN A 1041 18.40 31.34 -3.13
CA ASN A 1041 17.19 31.32 -2.28
C ASN A 1041 17.11 30.06 -1.40
N GLU A 1042 15.94 29.83 -0.81
CA GLU A 1042 15.66 28.77 0.16
C GLU A 1042 15.83 27.35 -0.41
N ALA A 1043 15.82 27.16 -1.74
CA ALA A 1043 15.98 25.85 -2.36
C ALA A 1043 17.41 25.28 -2.25
N ARG A 1044 18.39 26.12 -1.88
CA ARG A 1044 19.78 25.69 -1.69
C ARG A 1044 19.91 24.77 -0.46
N ILE A 1045 20.66 23.68 -0.62
CA ILE A 1045 21.09 22.79 0.46
C ILE A 1045 22.58 22.56 0.44
N GLU A 1046 23.10 22.22 1.62
CA GLU A 1046 24.43 21.64 1.74
C GLU A 1046 24.37 20.15 1.38
N ILE A 1047 25.06 19.79 0.31
CA ILE A 1047 25.20 18.40 -0.15
C ILE A 1047 26.55 18.28 -0.87
N ALA A 1048 27.21 17.13 -0.73
CA ALA A 1048 28.51 16.87 -1.32
C ALA A 1048 28.59 15.45 -1.90
N TYR A 1049 29.25 15.33 -3.04
CA TYR A 1049 29.50 14.09 -3.77
C TYR A 1049 30.70 14.30 -4.70
N ALA A 1050 31.41 13.23 -5.06
CA ALA A 1050 32.58 13.32 -5.94
C ALA A 1050 32.22 13.25 -7.43
N ASP A 1051 31.10 12.61 -7.77
CA ASP A 1051 30.64 12.33 -9.12
C ASP A 1051 29.11 12.21 -9.16
N MET A 1052 28.53 11.97 -10.35
CA MET A 1052 27.09 11.93 -10.54
C MET A 1052 26.41 10.64 -10.02
N ASP A 1053 27.14 9.53 -9.94
CA ASP A 1053 26.61 8.30 -9.34
C ASP A 1053 26.49 8.47 -7.82
N GLN A 1054 27.47 9.12 -7.20
CA GLN A 1054 27.41 9.52 -5.79
C GLN A 1054 26.35 10.60 -5.55
N MET A 1055 26.16 11.53 -6.50
CA MET A 1055 25.07 12.51 -6.44
C MET A 1055 23.71 11.81 -6.35
N ALA A 1056 23.46 10.82 -7.20
CA ALA A 1056 22.21 10.05 -7.19
C ALA A 1056 21.98 9.36 -5.83
N ARG A 1057 23.00 8.71 -5.26
CA ARG A 1057 22.90 8.07 -3.93
C ARG A 1057 22.67 9.09 -2.82
N ALA A 1058 23.42 10.19 -2.81
CA ALA A 1058 23.28 11.25 -1.82
C ALA A 1058 21.89 11.91 -1.89
N ALA A 1059 21.36 12.12 -3.11
CA ALA A 1059 20.02 12.62 -3.33
C ALA A 1059 18.93 11.65 -2.89
N ARG A 1060 19.11 10.34 -3.12
CA ARG A 1060 18.22 9.30 -2.57
C ARG A 1060 18.16 9.36 -1.05
N ASP A 1061 19.31 9.38 -0.40
CA ASP A 1061 19.38 9.43 1.07
C ASP A 1061 18.73 10.72 1.61
N LEU A 1062 18.93 11.84 0.91
CA LEU A 1062 18.32 13.13 1.21
C LEU A 1062 16.78 13.13 1.08
N ALA A 1063 16.24 12.44 0.07
CA ALA A 1063 14.81 12.33 -0.21
C ALA A 1063 14.11 11.26 0.65
N THR A 1064 14.88 10.29 1.16
CA THR A 1064 14.39 9.22 2.03
C THR A 1064 13.70 9.82 3.27
N GLY A 1065 12.49 9.34 3.55
CA GLY A 1065 11.64 9.86 4.62
C GLY A 1065 11.04 11.25 4.36
N HIS A 1066 11.25 11.88 3.20
CA HIS A 1066 10.66 13.18 2.87
C HIS A 1066 9.58 13.10 1.78
N ARG A 1067 9.21 11.88 1.35
CA ARG A 1067 8.22 11.65 0.29
C ARG A 1067 6.94 12.46 0.50
N GLY A 1068 6.56 13.22 -0.51
CA GLY A 1068 5.36 14.06 -0.51
C GLY A 1068 5.42 15.27 0.43
N GLN A 1069 6.57 15.55 1.06
CA GLN A 1069 6.77 16.78 1.81
C GLN A 1069 7.22 17.91 0.90
N TRP A 1070 6.66 19.10 1.10
CA TRP A 1070 7.08 20.31 0.41
C TRP A 1070 7.09 21.49 1.38
N THR A 1071 7.94 22.48 1.10
CA THR A 1071 8.06 23.72 1.86
C THR A 1071 7.59 24.89 1.01
N PRO A 1072 6.66 25.74 1.48
CA PRO A 1072 6.32 26.97 0.78
C PRO A 1072 7.55 27.89 0.63
N ILE A 1073 7.79 28.37 -0.59
CA ILE A 1073 8.84 29.35 -0.88
C ILE A 1073 8.25 30.50 -1.68
N ALA A 1074 8.78 31.71 -1.55
CA ALA A 1074 8.23 32.88 -2.24
C ALA A 1074 8.45 32.81 -3.76
N VAL A 1075 9.61 32.33 -4.20
CA VAL A 1075 9.96 32.27 -5.62
C VAL A 1075 10.64 30.94 -5.92
N CYS A 1076 10.06 30.15 -6.82
CA CYS A 1076 10.74 29.02 -7.44
C CYS A 1076 11.66 29.57 -8.53
N ALA A 1077 12.97 29.39 -8.40
CA ALA A 1077 13.90 29.84 -9.43
C ALA A 1077 13.79 28.98 -10.69
N TYR A 1078 13.69 29.60 -11.87
CA TYR A 1078 13.36 28.90 -13.13
C TYR A 1078 14.54 28.19 -13.79
N PHE A 1079 15.63 27.95 -13.05
CA PHE A 1079 16.64 26.96 -13.46
C PHE A 1079 16.05 25.55 -13.50
N CYS A 1080 15.07 25.28 -12.63
CA CYS A 1080 14.31 24.03 -12.56
C CYS A 1080 12.96 24.29 -11.86
N ALA A 1081 11.89 24.49 -12.63
CA ALA A 1081 10.56 24.78 -12.10
C ALA A 1081 9.45 24.13 -12.94
N MET A 1082 8.55 23.41 -12.26
CA MET A 1082 7.47 22.64 -12.88
C MET A 1082 6.11 23.28 -12.62
N PHE A 1083 5.26 23.22 -13.64
CA PHE A 1083 3.93 23.81 -13.68
C PHE A 1083 2.90 22.80 -14.18
N ARG A 1084 1.63 23.01 -13.82
CA ARG A 1084 0.50 22.44 -14.56
C ARG A 1084 0.27 23.25 -15.83
N ARG A 1085 0.11 22.57 -16.97
CA ARG A 1085 -0.26 23.20 -18.24
C ARG A 1085 -1.50 24.09 -18.10
N ALA A 1086 -2.54 23.56 -17.44
CA ALA A 1086 -3.79 24.29 -17.21
C ALA A 1086 -3.60 25.61 -16.44
N ASP A 1087 -2.65 25.66 -15.50
CA ASP A 1087 -2.36 26.90 -14.77
C ASP A 1087 -1.56 27.89 -15.63
N LEU A 1088 -0.60 27.42 -16.44
CA LEU A 1088 0.11 28.27 -17.41
C LEU A 1088 -0.84 28.86 -18.45
N ASP A 1089 -1.79 28.07 -18.97
CA ASP A 1089 -2.74 28.52 -19.98
C ASP A 1089 -3.73 29.55 -19.41
N ARG A 1090 -4.07 29.42 -18.12
CA ARG A 1090 -4.97 30.32 -17.41
C ARG A 1090 -4.29 31.62 -16.97
N LEU A 1091 -3.07 31.55 -16.45
CA LEU A 1091 -2.37 32.67 -15.81
C LEU A 1091 -1.39 33.38 -16.74
N GLY A 1092 -1.04 32.76 -17.86
CA GLY A 1092 -0.14 33.32 -18.85
C GLY A 1092 1.29 32.80 -18.74
N LEU A 1093 2.04 33.11 -19.80
CA LEU A 1093 3.45 32.75 -19.98
C LEU A 1093 4.37 33.67 -19.15
N LEU A 1094 5.68 33.39 -19.21
CA LEU A 1094 6.67 34.20 -18.48
C LEU A 1094 6.64 35.66 -18.99
N PRO A 1095 6.76 36.65 -18.10
CA PRO A 1095 6.70 38.06 -18.47
C PRO A 1095 7.93 38.47 -19.30
N GLU A 1096 7.70 38.85 -20.56
CA GLU A 1096 8.78 39.19 -21.51
C GLU A 1096 9.41 40.57 -21.28
N ILE A 1097 8.83 41.39 -20.39
CA ILE A 1097 9.22 42.79 -20.12
C ILE A 1097 10.64 42.94 -19.53
N TYR A 1098 11.19 41.86 -18.95
CA TYR A 1098 12.49 41.86 -18.27
C TYR A 1098 13.69 41.73 -19.24
N GLY A 1099 13.44 41.47 -20.53
CA GLY A 1099 14.47 41.46 -21.56
C GLY A 1099 15.41 40.26 -21.43
N ARG A 1100 16.69 40.51 -21.12
CA ARG A 1100 17.73 39.46 -21.09
C ARG A 1100 17.65 38.51 -19.88
N GLY A 1101 16.84 38.83 -18.86
CA GLY A 1101 16.58 38.02 -17.66
C GLY A 1101 16.69 38.82 -16.36
N MET A 1102 16.51 38.15 -15.22
CA MET A 1102 16.30 38.69 -13.85
C MET A 1102 14.89 39.27 -13.63
N PHE A 1103 14.22 38.80 -12.56
CA PHE A 1103 12.86 39.16 -12.09
C PHE A 1103 11.68 38.53 -12.84
N GLU A 1104 11.90 37.78 -13.92
CA GLU A 1104 10.83 37.07 -14.61
C GLU A 1104 10.19 35.96 -13.76
N ASP A 1105 10.99 35.27 -12.95
CA ASP A 1105 10.56 34.22 -12.03
C ASP A 1105 9.89 34.82 -10.80
N ASP A 1106 10.41 35.93 -10.24
CA ASP A 1106 9.73 36.68 -9.19
C ASP A 1106 8.31 37.12 -9.61
N ASP A 1107 8.17 37.78 -10.77
CA ASP A 1107 6.88 38.30 -11.25
C ASP A 1107 5.90 37.18 -11.59
N HIS A 1108 6.39 36.09 -12.21
CA HIS A 1108 5.52 34.97 -12.55
C HIS A 1108 5.06 34.21 -11.31
N CYS A 1109 5.92 34.02 -10.31
CA CYS A 1109 5.51 33.48 -9.00
C CYS A 1109 4.50 34.40 -8.30
N ALA A 1110 4.69 35.72 -8.32
CA ALA A 1110 3.74 36.69 -7.76
C ALA A 1110 2.37 36.64 -8.47
N THR A 1111 2.35 36.42 -9.79
CA THR A 1111 1.12 36.21 -10.56
C THR A 1111 0.36 34.96 -10.09
N PHE A 1112 1.07 33.87 -9.79
CA PHE A 1112 0.47 32.66 -9.22
C PHE A 1112 -0.07 32.90 -7.81
N HIS A 1113 0.64 33.65 -6.97
CA HIS A 1113 0.19 34.01 -5.62
C HIS A 1113 -1.06 34.88 -5.65
N GLU A 1114 -1.13 35.88 -6.54
CA GLU A 1114 -2.32 36.72 -6.73
C GLU A 1114 -3.55 35.89 -7.13
N ALA A 1115 -3.33 34.80 -7.87
CA ALA A 1115 -4.35 33.83 -8.24
C ALA A 1115 -4.71 32.81 -7.13
N GLY A 1116 -4.12 32.94 -5.93
CA GLY A 1116 -4.35 32.06 -4.78
C GLY A 1116 -3.60 30.72 -4.84
N LEU A 1117 -2.63 30.56 -5.75
CA LEU A 1117 -1.79 29.37 -5.82
C LEU A 1117 -0.48 29.58 -5.07
N ALA A 1118 -0.02 28.54 -4.37
CA ALA A 1118 1.27 28.50 -3.70
C ALA A 1118 2.40 28.14 -4.68
N THR A 1119 3.62 28.54 -4.31
CA THR A 1119 4.87 28.05 -4.89
C THR A 1119 5.63 27.26 -3.84
N GLY A 1120 6.22 26.14 -4.25
CA GLY A 1120 6.75 25.15 -3.31
C GLY A 1120 8.10 24.57 -3.70
N LEU A 1121 8.85 24.19 -2.67
CA LEU A 1121 10.06 23.41 -2.75
C LEU A 1121 9.74 21.94 -2.44
N ALA A 1122 9.93 21.04 -3.39
CA ALA A 1122 9.79 19.61 -3.16
C ALA A 1122 10.97 19.09 -2.32
N GLU A 1123 10.70 18.62 -1.10
CA GLU A 1123 11.74 18.15 -0.16
C GLU A 1123 12.24 16.73 -0.46
N ASP A 1124 11.64 16.08 -1.45
CA ASP A 1124 11.99 14.75 -1.94
C ASP A 1124 12.52 14.77 -3.40
N ALA A 1125 12.71 15.95 -3.98
CA ALA A 1125 13.31 16.13 -5.30
C ALA A 1125 14.62 16.91 -5.20
N PHE A 1126 15.64 16.48 -5.95
CA PHE A 1126 16.94 17.13 -5.99
C PHE A 1126 17.42 17.36 -7.43
N CYS A 1127 18.04 18.52 -7.66
CA CYS A 1127 18.66 18.90 -8.91
C CYS A 1127 20.06 19.46 -8.66
N HIS A 1128 21.08 18.82 -9.24
CA HIS A 1128 22.40 19.42 -9.34
C HIS A 1128 22.38 20.56 -10.36
N HIS A 1129 23.02 21.67 -10.03
CA HIS A 1129 23.19 22.84 -10.87
C HIS A 1129 24.68 23.20 -10.90
N HIS A 1130 25.30 23.11 -12.09
CA HIS A 1130 26.74 23.37 -12.29
C HIS A 1130 27.10 24.85 -12.24
N LEU A 1131 26.10 25.72 -12.17
CA LEU A 1131 26.19 27.16 -12.03
C LEU A 1131 27.27 27.76 -12.94
N SER A 1132 26.95 27.88 -14.22
CA SER A 1132 27.91 28.41 -15.20
C SER A 1132 27.30 29.42 -16.18
N ALA A 1133 27.99 30.58 -16.22
CA ALA A 1133 28.43 31.25 -17.45
C ALA A 1133 27.57 32.33 -18.13
N THR A 1134 26.25 32.40 -18.05
CA THR A 1134 25.52 33.37 -18.90
C THR A 1134 25.55 34.82 -18.37
N PHE A 1135 25.48 35.03 -17.06
CA PHE A 1135 25.49 36.38 -16.46
C PHE A 1135 26.86 36.88 -16.01
N ASP A 1136 27.90 36.03 -16.03
CA ASP A 1136 29.28 36.45 -15.74
C ASP A 1136 30.02 36.93 -17.00
N ALA A 1137 29.40 36.75 -18.18
CA ALA A 1137 29.88 37.30 -19.45
C ALA A 1137 29.52 38.80 -19.66
N LEU A 1138 28.59 39.35 -18.86
CA LEU A 1138 28.25 40.78 -18.89
C LEU A 1138 29.23 41.59 -18.02
N PRO A 1139 29.75 42.74 -18.50
CA PRO A 1139 30.50 43.66 -17.65
C PRO A 1139 29.69 44.01 -16.38
N SER A 1140 30.35 44.05 -15.21
CA SER A 1140 29.66 44.20 -13.91
C SER A 1140 28.71 45.40 -13.83
N GLY A 1141 29.04 46.50 -14.52
CA GLY A 1141 28.21 47.70 -14.61
C GLY A 1141 26.90 47.49 -15.39
N GLU A 1142 26.90 46.69 -16.45
CA GLU A 1142 25.70 46.40 -17.25
C GLU A 1142 24.76 45.44 -16.52
N LYS A 1143 25.31 44.43 -15.82
CA LYS A 1143 24.55 43.52 -14.96
C LYS A 1143 23.82 44.26 -13.84
N GLN A 1144 24.50 45.20 -13.19
CA GLN A 1144 23.89 45.98 -12.12
C GLN A 1144 22.84 46.97 -12.65
N ALA A 1145 23.07 47.59 -13.80
CA ALA A 1145 22.07 48.44 -14.46
C ALA A 1145 20.81 47.65 -14.88
N LEU A 1146 20.99 46.46 -15.45
CA LEU A 1146 19.89 45.55 -15.79
C LEU A 1146 19.09 45.14 -14.55
N PHE A 1147 19.78 44.77 -13.47
CA PHE A 1147 19.14 44.44 -12.19
C PHE A 1147 18.31 45.59 -11.65
N GLN A 1148 18.86 46.81 -11.57
CA GLN A 1148 18.13 47.97 -11.05
C GLN A 1148 16.93 48.36 -11.93
N ARG A 1149 17.06 48.26 -13.26
CA ARG A 1149 15.95 48.47 -14.19
C ARG A 1149 14.84 47.45 -13.95
N ASN A 1150 15.17 46.16 -13.94
CA ASN A 1150 14.18 45.09 -13.81
C ASN A 1150 13.53 45.07 -12.41
N LYS A 1151 14.32 45.37 -11.38
CA LYS A 1151 13.81 45.60 -10.02
C LYS A 1151 12.75 46.70 -10.00
N ALA A 1152 13.02 47.85 -10.61
CA ALA A 1152 12.05 48.95 -10.66
C ALA A 1152 10.77 48.57 -11.42
N LEU A 1153 10.86 47.76 -12.48
CA LEU A 1153 9.69 47.23 -13.20
C LEU A 1153 8.86 46.29 -12.32
N TYR A 1154 9.52 45.37 -11.61
CA TYR A 1154 8.85 44.50 -10.64
C TYR A 1154 8.19 45.31 -9.51
N GLU A 1155 8.92 46.25 -8.91
CA GLU A 1155 8.44 47.05 -7.78
C GLU A 1155 7.28 47.97 -8.15
N ALA A 1156 7.22 48.41 -9.41
CA ALA A 1156 6.08 49.19 -9.92
C ALA A 1156 4.78 48.37 -9.99
N ARG A 1157 4.87 47.03 -10.14
CA ARG A 1157 3.70 46.14 -10.24
C ARG A 1157 3.32 45.52 -8.90
N TRP A 1158 4.31 45.04 -8.14
CA TRP A 1158 4.09 44.20 -6.96
C TRP A 1158 4.46 44.86 -5.62
N GLY A 1159 5.01 46.08 -5.65
CA GLY A 1159 5.56 46.75 -4.48
C GLY A 1159 7.00 46.35 -4.17
N ALA A 1160 7.52 46.81 -3.03
CA ALA A 1160 8.95 46.69 -2.70
C ALA A 1160 9.45 45.23 -2.77
N TRP A 1161 10.54 45.01 -3.50
CA TRP A 1161 11.13 43.68 -3.64
C TRP A 1161 11.85 43.28 -2.37
N VAL A 1162 11.61 42.04 -1.92
CA VAL A 1162 12.24 41.45 -0.74
C VAL A 1162 13.37 40.53 -1.20
N PRO A 1163 14.63 40.80 -0.80
CA PRO A 1163 15.74 39.91 -1.13
C PRO A 1163 15.51 38.50 -0.60
N HIS A 1164 15.77 37.50 -1.45
CA HIS A 1164 15.71 36.09 -1.06
C HIS A 1164 16.67 35.76 0.08
N ARG A 1165 16.31 34.73 0.85
CA ARG A 1165 17.11 34.26 1.98
C ARG A 1165 17.40 32.78 1.80
N TYR A 1166 18.50 32.34 2.40
CA TYR A 1166 18.73 30.91 2.59
C TYR A 1166 17.86 30.42 3.74
N ARG A 1167 17.39 29.17 3.64
CA ARG A 1167 16.65 28.53 4.72
C ARG A 1167 17.59 28.15 5.86
N GLU A 1168 17.09 28.24 7.09
CA GLU A 1168 17.85 27.84 8.29
C GLU A 1168 17.90 26.31 8.47
N GLY A 1169 16.90 25.58 7.95
CA GLY A 1169 16.82 24.13 8.08
C GLY A 1169 15.76 23.50 7.17
N ARG A 1170 15.75 22.17 7.13
CA ARG A 1170 14.76 21.35 6.41
C ARG A 1170 13.64 20.89 7.35
N PRO A 1171 12.44 20.58 6.83
CA PRO A 1171 11.44 19.84 7.59
C PRO A 1171 12.03 18.52 8.12
N ALA A 1172 11.60 18.12 9.32
CA ALA A 1172 12.03 16.84 9.87
C ALA A 1172 11.52 15.68 9.02
N SER A 1173 12.40 14.71 8.77
CA SER A 1173 12.08 13.47 8.08
C SER A 1173 10.89 12.79 8.75
N THR A 1174 10.02 12.16 7.95
CA THR A 1174 8.94 11.29 8.49
C THR A 1174 9.51 10.11 9.28
N LEU A 1175 10.78 9.75 9.09
CA LEU A 1175 11.46 8.74 9.89
C LEU A 1175 11.74 9.22 11.32
N ASP A 1176 11.78 10.53 11.57
CA ASP A 1176 12.13 11.11 12.88
C ASP A 1176 10.90 11.52 13.70
N ARG A 1177 9.70 11.46 13.09
CA ARG A 1177 8.42 11.75 13.75
C ARG A 1177 7.87 10.46 14.37
N GLY A 1178 8.33 10.15 15.58
CA GLY A 1178 7.88 9.01 16.39
C GLY A 1178 7.21 9.44 17.68
#